data_AF-A0A6L9QV91-F1
#
_entry.id   AF-A0A6L9QV91-F1
#
_cell.length_a   1.000
_cell.length_b   1.000
_cell.length_c   1.000
_cell.angle_alpha   90.00
_cell.angle_beta   90.00
_cell.angle_gamma   90.00
#
_symmetry.space_group_name_H-M   'P 1'
#
loop_
_entity.id
_entity.type
_entity.pdbx_description
1 polymer ?
#
loop_
_entity_poly.entity_id
_entity_poly.type
_entity_poly.pdbx_seq_one_letter_code
_entity_poly.pdbx_strand_id
1 'polypeptide(L)'
;MQWKARTLGLGAVFTGLCTAAGLAGAVPPARADLSAQLTFLCAGSAGTTKVKAAVIAPGSLEGRAGEQVGMGKIALSLAVPVAMLPDRTGDRPGEAPVTAAPGRPTVNVGGAARLAVTVTQNGRSTDAAWSDVAFDASSALAVEDGTVNLGGTATAPSLVPAEAGDLVWTVRGLTLALSTGTGEEPRQVTCAPEGDGVIGRLPVKEGAAPAPGARNSLPANGLSAAAAPEVNPECEVIPAPDGKTWGFNQDPRLKLWGADGEPGGEYPSYVITPGSDPDELEARPADVGAFCIRASGFTDIKKLHASSPLGAETLLRRGVEYVTFKSRPPVPSTNYIQHRSYSMVKEARSVSTALGFGFMPTLAATSVRQVKPPGSGPDGRVVGNFRNDLGSNGSLPTPDWLPNDVAWSRSFVQVKVNDVQVNGTPLRMGESCQTAPTVLFLKSDLGSITRGGVDVSEGSTFTGTVNIPQFSGCGVGEDLSPLLSAAISGGGNTVKVDAGKWCAATRDPSDCTSETEPPAETYTIKPGGRWVVESKQFTIPGSVPTSSIVCDSFSIGFDLPKAHWTGRLHIASTSDIRLSGCELRTAAGVEPVTVTNNGPLTLSIDGIVGDAVSLEMAGLNLEVERGGQKGCLKMGLEAVYIDRSGPRPVRKNAEVPAKVTYFVPKDGGAAETAIRLYTFDSSACTDVPGFDPASPRQLILSPTFTFSPKQTFVRAW
;
A
#
# COMPACT_ATOMS: atom_id res chain seq x y z
N MET A 1 35.20 25.08 40.11
CA MET A 1 34.95 24.66 41.51
C MET A 1 33.92 23.56 41.49
N GLN A 2 34.33 22.39 41.99
CA GLN A 2 33.58 21.14 42.00
C GLN A 2 32.31 21.26 42.84
N TRP A 3 31.19 20.65 42.44
CA TRP A 3 30.31 19.95 43.37
C TRP A 3 29.68 18.73 42.69
N LYS A 4 29.75 17.61 43.41
CA LYS A 4 29.37 16.25 43.01
C LYS A 4 27.85 16.04 43.02
N ALA A 5 27.43 15.08 42.23
CA ALA A 5 26.13 14.43 42.23
C ALA A 5 25.75 13.84 43.61
N ARG A 6 24.45 13.86 43.92
CA ARG A 6 23.78 12.81 44.70
C ARG A 6 22.36 12.58 44.20
N THR A 7 22.13 11.30 43.92
CA THR A 7 20.90 10.56 43.65
C THR A 7 19.99 10.51 44.88
N LEU A 8 18.67 10.44 44.64
CA LEU A 8 17.51 9.96 45.43
C LEU A 8 16.31 10.80 44.92
N GLY A 9 15.26 10.28 44.29
CA GLY A 9 14.37 9.19 44.71
C GLY A 9 12.99 9.78 45.00
N LEU A 10 11.91 9.04 44.67
CA LEU A 10 10.47 9.36 44.81
C LEU A 10 9.87 10.15 43.62
N GLY A 11 8.74 9.75 43.02
CA GLY A 11 7.58 9.10 43.62
C GLY A 11 6.57 10.16 44.03
N ALA A 12 5.54 10.34 43.20
CA ALA A 12 4.26 11.01 43.41
C ALA A 12 4.24 12.38 44.15
N VAL A 13 3.57 13.36 43.52
CA VAL A 13 2.40 14.09 44.06
C VAL A 13 2.20 15.37 43.23
N PHE A 14 1.10 15.37 42.48
CA PHE A 14 0.44 16.58 42.00
C PHE A 14 -0.17 17.30 43.20
N THR A 15 0.34 18.47 43.59
CA THR A 15 -0.48 19.59 44.10
C THR A 15 0.35 20.86 44.35
N GLY A 16 -0.10 21.96 43.74
CA GLY A 16 0.01 23.32 44.30
C GLY A 16 1.23 24.15 43.88
N LEU A 17 0.99 25.19 43.06
CA LEU A 17 1.36 26.57 43.43
C LEU A 17 0.63 27.57 42.51
N CYS A 18 -0.37 28.26 43.07
CA CYS A 18 -0.84 29.57 42.63
C CYS A 18 -0.46 30.58 43.71
N THR A 19 0.19 31.67 43.29
CA THR A 19 0.43 33.00 43.91
C THR A 19 1.90 33.38 43.61
N ALA A 20 2.28 34.55 43.12
CA ALA A 20 1.63 35.75 42.60
C ALA A 20 2.76 36.60 41.98
N ALA A 21 2.52 37.32 40.88
CA ALA A 21 3.14 38.61 40.55
C ALA A 21 2.59 39.13 39.22
N GLY A 22 1.67 40.09 39.28
CA GLY A 22 1.19 40.83 38.11
C GLY A 22 2.15 41.96 37.74
N LEU A 23 2.41 42.10 36.44
CA LEU A 23 2.79 43.32 35.74
C LEU A 23 2.37 43.13 34.26
N ALA A 24 1.43 43.97 33.80
CA ALA A 24 0.99 44.16 32.41
C ALA A 24 1.35 43.06 31.39
N GLY A 25 0.63 41.94 31.41
CA GLY A 25 0.70 40.92 30.37
C GLY A 25 -0.52 41.02 29.47
N ALA A 26 -0.32 41.14 28.16
CA ALA A 26 -1.36 40.87 27.18
C ALA A 26 -2.04 39.54 27.54
N VAL A 27 -3.37 39.51 27.58
CA VAL A 27 -4.14 38.26 27.76
C VAL A 27 -3.60 37.28 26.71
N PRO A 28 -3.00 36.14 27.10
CA PRO A 28 -2.57 35.15 26.12
C PRO A 28 -3.78 34.82 25.24
N PRO A 29 -3.64 34.75 23.90
CA PRO A 29 -4.75 34.36 23.05
C PRO A 29 -5.35 33.06 23.61
N ALA A 30 -6.69 33.04 23.75
CA ALA A 30 -7.42 31.92 24.31
C ALA A 30 -6.97 30.63 23.61
N ARG A 31 -6.21 29.80 24.33
CA ARG A 31 -5.70 28.52 23.83
C ARG A 31 -6.81 27.50 24.02
N ALA A 32 -7.18 26.81 22.96
CA ALA A 32 -8.09 25.69 23.05
C ALA A 32 -7.40 24.55 23.81
N ASP A 33 -7.95 24.17 24.97
CA ASP A 33 -7.65 22.88 25.60
C ASP A 33 -8.64 21.87 25.04
N LEU A 34 -8.14 20.91 24.26
CA LEU A 34 -8.94 19.90 23.55
C LEU A 34 -8.80 18.53 24.23
N SER A 35 -8.71 18.54 25.55
CA SER A 35 -8.66 17.34 26.38
C SER A 35 -9.93 17.25 27.23
N ALA A 36 -10.59 16.10 27.21
CA ALA A 36 -11.79 15.89 28.01
C ALA A 36 -11.80 14.51 28.67
N GLN A 37 -12.32 14.46 29.89
CA GLN A 37 -12.73 13.23 30.55
C GLN A 37 -14.24 13.08 30.42
N LEU A 38 -14.67 12.00 29.79
CA LEU A 38 -16.06 11.67 29.53
C LEU A 38 -16.42 10.40 30.28
N THR A 39 -17.68 10.30 30.68
CA THR A 39 -18.26 9.05 31.20
C THR A 39 -19.35 8.59 30.25
N PHE A 40 -19.27 7.33 29.83
CA PHE A 40 -20.21 6.69 28.93
C PHE A 40 -21.04 5.65 29.68
N LEU A 41 -22.33 5.58 29.37
CA LEU A 41 -23.24 4.51 29.77
C LEU A 41 -23.34 3.50 28.62
N CYS A 42 -22.77 2.32 28.83
CA CYS A 42 -22.70 1.25 27.85
C CYS A 42 -23.75 0.18 28.17
N ALA A 43 -24.55 -0.22 27.19
CA ALA A 43 -25.54 -1.28 27.34
C ALA A 43 -24.96 -2.64 26.91
N GLY A 44 -24.77 -3.56 27.86
CA GLY A 44 -24.32 -4.93 27.62
C GLY A 44 -25.35 -5.98 28.08
N SER A 45 -25.06 -7.27 27.90
CA SER A 45 -25.98 -8.36 28.33
C SER A 45 -26.16 -8.42 29.86
N ALA A 46 -25.17 -7.94 30.61
CA ALA A 46 -25.20 -7.90 32.07
C ALA A 46 -25.88 -6.62 32.62
N GLY A 47 -26.36 -5.74 31.75
CA GLY A 47 -26.97 -4.45 32.11
C GLY A 47 -26.16 -3.24 31.64
N THR A 48 -26.49 -2.08 32.19
CA THR A 48 -25.82 -0.81 31.86
C THR A 48 -24.62 -0.57 32.78
N THR A 49 -23.46 -0.31 32.19
CA THR A 49 -22.19 -0.12 32.90
C THR A 49 -21.53 1.18 32.50
N LYS A 50 -20.82 1.84 33.45
CA LYS A 50 -20.08 3.07 33.19
C LYS A 50 -18.68 2.78 32.65
N VAL A 51 -18.31 3.41 31.54
CA VAL A 51 -16.95 3.41 31.00
C VAL A 51 -16.41 4.84 31.06
N LYS A 52 -15.26 5.04 31.70
CA LYS A 52 -14.58 6.34 31.69
C LYS A 52 -13.68 6.42 30.47
N ALA A 53 -13.71 7.54 29.77
CA ALA A 53 -12.86 7.79 28.62
C ALA A 53 -12.11 9.11 28.81
N ALA A 54 -10.83 9.13 28.47
CA ALA A 54 -10.05 10.35 28.31
C ALA A 54 -9.68 10.50 26.84
N VAL A 55 -10.11 11.60 26.23
CA VAL A 55 -9.69 12.00 24.88
C VAL A 55 -8.66 13.11 25.04
N ILE A 56 -7.47 12.89 24.51
CA ILE A 56 -6.33 13.80 24.63
C ILE A 56 -5.90 14.21 23.23
N ALA A 57 -6.01 15.50 22.92
CA ALA A 57 -5.50 16.07 21.67
C ALA A 57 -4.15 16.79 21.89
N PRO A 58 -3.24 16.74 20.90
CA PRO A 58 -1.91 17.32 21.01
C PRO A 58 -1.95 18.85 20.83
N GLY A 59 -1.60 19.58 21.89
CA GLY A 59 -1.20 20.98 21.83
C GLY A 59 -2.31 22.00 21.58
N SER A 60 -1.92 23.28 21.59
CA SER A 60 -2.82 24.40 21.34
C SER A 60 -3.09 24.55 19.84
N LEU A 61 -4.36 24.49 19.45
CA LEU A 61 -4.79 24.85 18.10
C LEU A 61 -5.16 26.33 18.04
N GLU A 62 -4.84 26.97 16.91
CA GLU A 62 -5.41 28.25 16.51
C GLU A 62 -6.15 28.05 15.20
N GLY A 63 -7.35 28.65 15.07
CA GLY A 63 -8.16 28.59 13.86
C GLY A 63 -8.45 29.97 13.30
N ARG A 64 -8.44 30.10 11.97
CA ARG A 64 -8.95 31.27 11.24
C ARG A 64 -9.93 30.82 10.19
N ALA A 65 -10.95 31.65 9.94
CA ALA A 65 -11.92 31.37 8.89
C ALA A 65 -11.21 31.27 7.53
N GLY A 66 -11.48 30.20 6.79
CA GLY A 66 -10.86 29.88 5.50
C GLY A 66 -9.52 29.13 5.58
N GLU A 67 -8.94 28.93 6.77
CA GLU A 67 -7.72 28.16 6.96
C GLU A 67 -8.01 26.73 7.43
N GLN A 68 -7.18 25.77 7.03
CA GLN A 68 -7.31 24.39 7.49
C GLN A 68 -6.89 24.27 8.95
N VAL A 69 -7.78 23.70 9.76
CA VAL A 69 -7.59 23.40 11.18
C VAL A 69 -7.68 21.89 11.37
N GLY A 70 -6.62 21.26 11.88
CA GLY A 70 -6.61 19.82 12.17
C GLY A 70 -6.19 19.54 13.60
N MET A 71 -6.95 18.67 14.30
CA MET A 71 -6.55 18.16 15.62
C MET A 71 -5.42 17.12 15.53
N GLY A 72 -5.18 16.55 14.35
CA GLY A 72 -4.14 15.57 14.13
C GLY A 72 -4.40 14.24 14.84
N LYS A 73 -3.36 13.67 15.45
CA LYS A 73 -3.47 12.39 16.19
C LYS A 73 -4.01 12.64 17.59
N ILE A 74 -5.09 11.98 17.94
CA ILE A 74 -5.69 11.99 19.27
C ILE A 74 -5.33 10.69 20.01
N ALA A 75 -5.15 10.77 21.32
CA ALA A 75 -5.05 9.60 22.18
C ALA A 75 -6.38 9.36 22.88
N LEU A 76 -6.84 8.10 22.88
CA LEU A 76 -8.02 7.66 23.60
C LEU A 76 -7.57 6.66 24.68
N SER A 77 -7.92 6.95 25.93
CA SER A 77 -7.78 6.01 27.05
C SER A 77 -9.14 5.67 27.60
N LEU A 78 -9.43 4.38 27.81
CA LEU A 78 -10.69 3.87 28.34
C LEU A 78 -10.43 3.05 29.60
N ALA A 79 -11.19 3.30 30.67
CA ALA A 79 -11.28 2.41 31.82
C ALA A 79 -12.54 1.56 31.69
N VAL A 80 -12.38 0.32 31.23
CA VAL A 80 -13.47 -0.62 30.94
C VAL A 80 -13.64 -1.57 32.12
N PRO A 81 -14.83 -1.65 32.76
CA PRO A 81 -15.06 -2.62 33.83
C PRO A 81 -14.95 -4.05 33.33
N VAL A 82 -14.31 -4.91 34.12
CA VAL A 82 -14.07 -6.32 33.76
C VAL A 82 -15.38 -7.07 33.46
N ALA A 83 -16.49 -6.68 34.10
CA ALA A 83 -17.82 -7.24 33.84
C ALA A 83 -18.36 -6.98 32.42
N MET A 84 -17.74 -6.08 31.65
CA MET A 84 -18.10 -5.84 30.24
C MET A 84 -17.31 -6.73 29.27
N LEU A 85 -16.23 -7.35 29.73
CA LEU A 85 -15.44 -8.25 28.89
C LEU A 85 -16.25 -9.52 28.60
N PRO A 86 -16.09 -10.13 27.42
CA PRO A 86 -16.62 -11.47 27.14
C PRO A 86 -16.32 -12.42 28.29
N ASP A 87 -17.33 -13.20 28.72
CA ASP A 87 -17.15 -14.20 29.77
C ASP A 87 -16.03 -15.15 29.34
N ARG A 88 -14.99 -15.27 30.18
CA ARG A 88 -14.05 -16.37 30.03
C ARG A 88 -14.87 -17.64 30.08
N THR A 89 -14.93 -18.38 28.99
CA THR A 89 -15.59 -19.68 28.82
C THR A 89 -15.01 -20.80 29.71
N GLY A 90 -14.33 -20.44 30.82
CA GLY A 90 -13.76 -21.32 31.83
C GLY A 90 -14.55 -21.41 33.14
N ASP A 91 -15.61 -20.62 33.38
CA ASP A 91 -16.50 -20.86 34.53
C ASP A 91 -17.43 -22.05 34.25
N ARG A 92 -16.85 -23.25 34.17
CA ARG A 92 -17.62 -24.49 34.30
C ARG A 92 -18.15 -24.56 35.74
N PRO A 93 -19.46 -24.79 35.95
CA PRO A 93 -20.00 -25.00 37.29
C PRO A 93 -19.30 -26.20 37.95
N GLY A 94 -18.40 -25.94 38.91
CA GLY A 94 -17.69 -26.97 39.67
C GLY A 94 -16.16 -26.91 39.62
N GLU A 95 -15.54 -26.05 38.83
CA GLU A 95 -14.09 -25.85 38.88
C GLU A 95 -13.76 -24.81 39.98
N ALA A 96 -12.93 -25.21 40.94
CA ALA A 96 -12.63 -24.38 42.11
C ALA A 96 -12.04 -23.02 41.64
N PRO A 97 -12.49 -21.88 42.20
CA PRO A 97 -11.97 -20.57 41.81
C PRO A 97 -10.45 -20.61 41.92
N VAL A 98 -9.77 -20.27 40.82
CA VAL A 98 -8.31 -20.21 40.77
C VAL A 98 -7.86 -19.34 41.94
N THR A 99 -7.27 -19.97 42.95
CA THR A 99 -6.76 -19.27 44.12
C THR A 99 -5.61 -18.42 43.62
N ALA A 100 -5.86 -17.12 43.50
CA ALA A 100 -4.90 -16.16 42.99
C ALA A 100 -3.60 -16.28 43.80
N ALA A 101 -2.51 -16.64 43.12
CA ALA A 101 -1.18 -16.37 43.63
C ALA A 101 -1.11 -14.87 43.98
N PRO A 102 -0.37 -14.46 45.04
CA PRO A 102 -0.25 -13.06 45.43
C PRO A 102 0.42 -12.25 44.30
N GLY A 103 -0.41 -11.68 43.43
CA GLY A 103 -0.06 -10.93 42.24
C GLY A 103 -1.33 -10.29 41.67
N ARG A 104 -1.20 -9.09 41.08
CA ARG A 104 -2.35 -8.40 40.50
C ARG A 104 -2.92 -9.23 39.34
N PRO A 105 -4.23 -9.51 39.29
CA PRO A 105 -4.81 -10.25 38.17
C PRO A 105 -4.58 -9.50 36.86
N THR A 106 -4.18 -10.24 35.82
CA THR A 106 -3.97 -9.70 34.47
C THR A 106 -4.90 -10.35 33.47
N VAL A 107 -5.32 -9.60 32.45
CA VAL A 107 -6.20 -10.07 31.37
C VAL A 107 -5.69 -9.54 30.02
N ASN A 108 -5.74 -10.38 28.99
CA ASN A 108 -5.47 -9.94 27.61
C ASN A 108 -6.80 -9.45 27.03
N VAL A 109 -6.84 -8.18 26.61
CA VAL A 109 -8.03 -7.59 25.99
C VAL A 109 -7.58 -6.88 24.72
N GLY A 110 -8.11 -7.32 23.58
CA GLY A 110 -7.95 -6.65 22.30
C GLY A 110 -9.26 -6.01 21.86
N GLY A 111 -9.19 -5.26 20.76
CA GLY A 111 -10.39 -4.76 20.13
C GLY A 111 -10.24 -3.43 19.41
N ALA A 112 -11.37 -2.77 19.18
CA ALA A 112 -11.43 -1.43 18.62
C ALA A 112 -12.48 -0.56 19.32
N ALA A 113 -12.27 0.75 19.32
CA ALA A 113 -13.24 1.75 19.73
C ALA A 113 -13.51 2.75 18.60
N ARG A 114 -14.79 3.06 18.37
CA ARG A 114 -15.23 4.10 17.42
C ARG A 114 -15.94 5.21 18.18
N LEU A 115 -15.48 6.45 18.02
CA LEU A 115 -16.15 7.64 18.54
C LEU A 115 -17.00 8.29 17.45
N ALA A 116 -18.30 8.47 17.71
CA ALA A 116 -19.16 9.28 16.85
C ALA A 116 -19.04 10.74 17.29
N VAL A 117 -18.36 11.59 16.51
CA VAL A 117 -18.09 12.99 16.86
C VAL A 117 -18.82 13.92 15.91
N THR A 118 -19.54 14.89 16.44
CA THR A 118 -20.16 15.98 15.68
C THR A 118 -19.39 17.28 15.96
N VAL A 119 -19.18 18.08 14.92
CA VAL A 119 -18.59 19.41 15.02
C VAL A 119 -19.66 20.45 14.75
N THR A 120 -19.78 21.45 15.63
CA THR A 120 -20.72 22.55 15.46
C THR A 120 -20.01 23.89 15.36
N GLN A 121 -20.49 24.76 14.48
CA GLN A 121 -20.06 26.14 14.34
C GLN A 121 -21.27 27.02 14.01
N ASN A 122 -21.53 28.07 14.80
CA ASN A 122 -22.63 29.01 14.56
C ASN A 122 -23.99 28.34 14.31
N GLY A 123 -24.28 27.26 15.05
CA GLY A 123 -25.53 26.48 14.92
C GLY A 123 -25.58 25.50 13.74
N ARG A 124 -24.59 25.48 12.85
CA ARG A 124 -24.42 24.44 11.82
C ARG A 124 -23.66 23.25 12.41
N SER A 125 -24.03 22.03 12.02
CA SER A 125 -23.40 20.80 12.51
C SER A 125 -22.98 19.88 11.37
N THR A 126 -21.86 19.19 11.52
CA THR A 126 -21.41 18.13 10.61
C THR A 126 -20.76 16.99 11.41
N ASP A 127 -20.88 15.76 10.94
CA ASP A 127 -20.23 14.61 11.57
C ASP A 127 -18.77 14.53 11.15
N ALA A 128 -17.87 14.38 12.12
CA ALA A 128 -16.46 14.14 11.92
C ALA A 128 -16.19 12.64 11.98
N ALA A 129 -15.87 12.04 10.83
CA ALA A 129 -15.45 10.65 10.74
C ALA A 129 -14.03 10.48 11.29
N TRP A 130 -13.93 10.09 12.56
CA TRP A 130 -12.64 9.72 13.17
C TRP A 130 -12.32 8.26 12.85
N SER A 131 -11.04 7.94 12.68
CA SER A 131 -10.62 6.54 12.51
C SER A 131 -10.90 5.73 13.77
N ASP A 132 -11.09 4.41 13.62
CA ASP A 132 -11.19 3.51 14.77
C ASP A 132 -9.89 3.49 15.57
N VAL A 133 -10.02 3.34 16.89
CA VAL A 133 -8.90 3.20 17.82
C VAL A 133 -8.72 1.72 18.11
N ALA A 134 -7.66 1.12 17.57
CA ALA A 134 -7.33 -0.28 17.86
C ALA A 134 -6.64 -0.42 19.23
N PHE A 135 -6.93 -1.51 19.94
CA PHE A 135 -6.30 -1.94 21.18
C PHE A 135 -5.59 -3.26 20.96
N ASP A 136 -4.31 -3.32 21.31
CA ASP A 136 -3.49 -4.52 21.11
C ASP A 136 -3.73 -5.57 22.20
N ALA A 137 -4.16 -6.76 21.79
CA ALA A 137 -4.36 -7.92 22.67
C ALA A 137 -3.05 -8.55 23.17
N SER A 138 -1.89 -8.13 22.62
CA SER A 138 -0.60 -8.80 22.82
C SER A 138 -0.03 -8.64 24.25
N SER A 139 -0.57 -7.72 25.05
CA SER A 139 -0.07 -7.43 26.39
C SER A 139 -1.10 -7.73 27.48
N ALA A 140 -0.67 -8.44 28.51
CA ALA A 140 -1.47 -8.70 29.69
C ALA A 140 -1.66 -7.39 30.46
N LEU A 141 -2.90 -6.92 30.54
CA LEU A 141 -3.27 -5.69 31.22
C LEU A 141 -3.61 -5.99 32.67
N ALA A 142 -3.06 -5.21 33.60
CA ALA A 142 -3.40 -5.30 35.01
C ALA A 142 -4.85 -4.83 35.23
N VAL A 143 -5.60 -5.58 36.03
CA VAL A 143 -6.89 -5.14 36.53
C VAL A 143 -6.67 -4.26 37.75
N GLU A 144 -7.10 -3.00 37.66
CA GLU A 144 -7.03 -2.02 38.75
C GLU A 144 -8.45 -1.58 39.11
N ASP A 145 -8.83 -1.76 40.37
CA ASP A 145 -10.16 -1.42 40.90
C ASP A 145 -11.33 -2.00 40.09
N GLY A 146 -11.16 -3.23 39.57
CA GLY A 146 -12.17 -3.91 38.75
C GLY A 146 -12.29 -3.38 37.31
N THR A 147 -11.33 -2.58 36.87
CA THR A 147 -11.28 -2.01 35.51
C THR A 147 -9.99 -2.39 34.79
N VAL A 148 -10.05 -2.41 33.47
CA VAL A 148 -8.91 -2.57 32.56
C VAL A 148 -8.74 -1.27 31.79
N ASN A 149 -7.52 -0.73 31.79
CA ASN A 149 -7.19 0.48 31.05
C ASN A 149 -6.74 0.13 29.63
N LEU A 150 -7.57 0.47 28.66
CA LEU A 150 -7.26 0.36 27.23
C LEU A 150 -6.76 1.70 26.71
N GLY A 151 -5.78 1.68 25.82
CA GLY A 151 -5.20 2.89 25.24
C GLY A 151 -4.88 2.70 23.77
N GLY A 152 -5.19 3.71 22.95
CA GLY A 152 -4.84 3.73 21.55
C GLY A 152 -4.87 5.14 20.98
N THR A 153 -4.59 5.27 19.67
CA THR A 153 -4.62 6.55 18.97
C THR A 153 -5.51 6.50 17.75
N ALA A 154 -6.22 7.60 17.48
CA ALA A 154 -6.96 7.82 16.23
C ALA A 154 -6.48 9.10 15.55
N THR A 155 -6.86 9.27 14.28
CA THR A 155 -6.62 10.52 13.54
C THR A 155 -7.94 11.25 13.35
N ALA A 156 -7.98 12.50 13.78
CA ALA A 156 -9.12 13.38 13.54
C ALA A 156 -8.99 14.05 12.16
N PRO A 157 -10.09 14.18 11.39
CA PRO A 157 -10.08 14.87 10.11
C PRO A 157 -9.77 16.36 10.29
N SER A 158 -9.16 16.97 9.27
CA SER A 158 -9.01 18.42 9.21
C SER A 158 -10.31 19.09 8.75
N LEU A 159 -10.54 20.31 9.24
CA LEU A 159 -11.73 21.10 8.96
C LEU A 159 -11.32 22.49 8.47
N VAL A 160 -12.13 23.10 7.60
CA VAL A 160 -11.94 24.48 7.16
C VAL A 160 -13.16 25.27 7.61
N PRO A 161 -13.11 26.00 8.75
CA PRO A 161 -14.24 26.82 9.18
C PRO A 161 -14.48 27.93 8.17
N ALA A 162 -15.72 28.10 7.71
CA ALA A 162 -16.07 29.11 6.72
C ALA A 162 -16.17 30.53 7.31
N GLU A 163 -16.48 30.61 8.60
CA GLU A 163 -16.78 31.86 9.31
C GLU A 163 -16.01 31.90 10.63
N ALA A 164 -15.89 33.09 11.23
CA ALA A 164 -15.43 33.22 12.60
C ALA A 164 -16.48 32.65 13.58
N GLY A 165 -16.03 32.24 14.76
CA GLY A 165 -16.88 31.65 15.79
C GLY A 165 -16.28 30.37 16.37
N ASP A 166 -16.88 29.84 17.42
CA ASP A 166 -16.36 28.65 18.08
C ASP A 166 -16.68 27.38 17.28
N LEU A 167 -15.65 26.60 16.99
CA LEU A 167 -15.79 25.19 16.63
C LEU A 167 -15.92 24.37 17.92
N VAL A 168 -16.99 23.61 18.06
CA VAL A 168 -17.23 22.74 19.22
C VAL A 168 -17.28 21.29 18.76
N TRP A 169 -16.40 20.45 19.31
CA TRP A 169 -16.43 19.00 19.07
C TRP A 169 -17.21 18.31 20.19
N THR A 170 -18.19 17.50 19.81
CA THR A 170 -19.07 16.78 20.73
C THR A 170 -19.11 15.30 20.38
N VAL A 171 -18.73 14.43 21.32
CA VAL A 171 -19.00 12.99 21.18
C VAL A 171 -20.49 12.74 21.38
N ARG A 172 -21.10 12.03 20.43
CA ARG A 172 -22.49 11.59 20.48
C ARG A 172 -22.64 10.12 20.88
N GLY A 173 -21.61 9.32 20.66
CA GLY A 173 -21.61 7.89 21.01
C GLY A 173 -20.23 7.27 20.97
N LEU A 174 -20.11 6.13 21.61
CA LEU A 174 -18.92 5.28 21.62
C LEU A 174 -19.36 3.84 21.32
N THR A 175 -18.75 3.22 20.30
CA THR A 175 -18.92 1.79 20.03
C THR A 175 -17.63 1.08 20.38
N LEU A 176 -17.71 0.04 21.20
CA LEU A 176 -16.60 -0.82 21.59
C LEU A 176 -16.79 -2.19 20.94
N ALA A 177 -15.74 -2.72 20.33
CA ALA A 177 -15.66 -4.11 19.90
C ALA A 177 -14.51 -4.76 20.68
N LEU A 178 -14.80 -5.63 21.64
CA LEU A 178 -13.82 -6.17 22.60
C LEU A 178 -13.68 -7.68 22.47
N SER A 179 -12.45 -8.21 22.55
CA SER A 179 -12.15 -9.65 22.53
C SER A 179 -11.14 -10.01 23.63
N THR A 180 -11.19 -11.26 24.12
CA THR A 180 -10.29 -11.74 25.20
C THR A 180 -9.21 -12.72 24.73
N GLY A 181 -9.14 -12.97 23.42
CA GLY A 181 -8.17 -13.87 22.81
C GLY A 181 -8.07 -13.72 21.30
N THR A 182 -7.04 -14.31 20.70
CA THR A 182 -6.85 -14.37 19.25
C THR A 182 -7.87 -15.33 18.63
N GLY A 183 -8.77 -14.83 17.78
CA GLY A 183 -9.75 -15.64 17.03
C GLY A 183 -11.16 -15.72 17.64
N GLU A 184 -11.43 -14.99 18.73
CA GLU A 184 -12.80 -14.82 19.25
C GLU A 184 -13.50 -13.67 18.53
N GLU A 185 -14.77 -13.84 18.14
CA GLU A 185 -15.54 -12.73 17.54
C GLU A 185 -15.65 -11.56 18.53
N PRO A 186 -15.25 -10.34 18.13
CA PRO A 186 -15.33 -9.18 19.02
C PRO A 186 -16.76 -8.90 19.44
N ARG A 187 -16.98 -8.81 20.75
CA ARG A 187 -18.27 -8.43 21.30
C ARG A 187 -18.48 -6.93 21.13
N GLN A 188 -19.53 -6.56 20.39
CA GLN A 188 -19.90 -5.16 20.22
C GLN A 188 -20.75 -4.64 21.38
N VAL A 189 -20.42 -3.45 21.86
CA VAL A 189 -21.14 -2.71 22.89
C VAL A 189 -21.29 -1.26 22.46
N THR A 190 -22.52 -0.76 22.50
CA THR A 190 -22.81 0.65 22.19
C THR A 190 -23.02 1.44 23.48
N CYS A 191 -22.42 2.62 23.52
CA CYS A 191 -22.44 3.50 24.66
C CYS A 191 -22.86 4.92 24.30
N ALA A 192 -23.57 5.57 25.21
CA ALA A 192 -23.96 6.97 25.11
C ALA A 192 -23.24 7.80 26.19
N PRO A 193 -22.83 9.05 25.92
CA PRO A 193 -22.23 9.91 26.94
C PRO A 193 -23.28 10.28 28.02
N GLU A 194 -22.87 10.33 29.29
CA GLU A 194 -23.74 10.73 30.41
C GLU A 194 -23.95 12.27 30.50
N GLY A 195 -23.14 13.05 29.77
CA GLY A 195 -23.17 14.52 29.75
C GLY A 195 -23.28 15.10 28.34
N ASP A 196 -22.87 16.37 28.17
CA ASP A 196 -22.93 17.10 26.90
C ASP A 196 -21.96 16.58 25.83
N GLY A 197 -21.02 15.72 26.21
CA GLY A 197 -20.06 15.07 25.33
C GLY A 197 -19.02 16.03 24.74
N VAL A 198 -18.90 17.26 25.23
CA VAL A 198 -17.99 18.26 24.65
C VAL A 198 -16.53 17.87 24.93
N ILE A 199 -15.76 17.66 23.87
CA ILE A 199 -14.34 17.30 23.94
C ILE A 199 -13.47 18.54 23.99
N GLY A 200 -13.93 19.61 23.34
CA GLY A 200 -13.21 20.88 23.35
C GLY A 200 -13.82 21.91 22.41
N ARG A 201 -13.31 23.14 22.55
CA ARG A 201 -13.75 24.30 21.77
C ARG A 201 -12.54 25.03 21.20
N LEU A 202 -12.62 25.39 19.94
CA LEU A 202 -11.61 26.20 19.27
C LEU A 202 -12.22 27.52 18.80
N PRO A 203 -11.80 28.67 19.34
CA PRO A 203 -12.21 29.95 18.79
C PRO A 203 -11.58 30.16 17.42
N VAL A 204 -12.42 30.29 16.39
CA VAL A 204 -11.98 30.63 15.03
C VAL A 204 -12.06 32.15 14.87
N LYS A 205 -10.92 32.77 14.59
CA LYS A 205 -10.83 34.22 14.31
C LYS A 205 -11.28 34.53 12.88
N GLU A 206 -11.70 35.76 12.63
CA GLU A 206 -11.90 36.24 11.26
C GLU A 206 -10.61 36.06 10.45
N GLY A 207 -10.73 35.46 9.27
CA GLY A 207 -9.65 35.39 8.30
C GLY A 207 -9.34 36.79 7.75
N ALA A 208 -8.10 37.03 7.34
CA ALA A 208 -7.79 38.26 6.63
C ALA A 208 -8.69 38.34 5.39
N ALA A 209 -9.40 39.46 5.22
CA ALA A 209 -10.26 39.68 4.05
C ALA A 209 -9.45 39.35 2.78
N PRO A 210 -9.95 38.45 1.91
CA PRO A 210 -9.20 38.05 0.74
C PRO A 210 -8.86 39.29 -0.08
N ALA A 211 -7.60 39.43 -0.48
CA ALA A 211 -7.16 40.54 -1.32
C ALA A 211 -8.09 40.61 -2.56
N PRO A 212 -8.59 41.80 -2.93
CA PRO A 212 -9.46 41.94 -4.10
C PRO A 212 -8.68 41.46 -5.35
N GLY A 213 -8.97 40.26 -5.83
CA GLY A 213 -8.26 39.65 -6.97
C GLY A 213 -7.74 38.23 -6.75
N ALA A 214 -7.71 37.72 -5.51
CA ALA A 214 -7.49 36.29 -5.27
C ALA A 214 -8.78 35.53 -5.62
N ARG A 215 -8.88 35.06 -6.88
CA ARG A 215 -9.95 34.18 -7.34
C ARG A 215 -10.08 33.02 -6.36
N ASN A 216 -11.33 32.69 -5.99
CA ASN A 216 -11.73 31.55 -5.19
C ASN A 216 -11.13 30.24 -5.74
N SER A 217 -9.90 29.91 -5.36
CA SER A 217 -9.55 28.52 -5.11
C SER A 217 -10.33 28.14 -3.87
N LEU A 218 -11.53 27.58 -4.07
CA LEU A 218 -12.22 26.84 -3.03
C LEU A 218 -11.18 25.96 -2.33
N PRO A 219 -11.04 26.01 -1.00
CA PRO A 219 -10.29 24.98 -0.32
C PRO A 219 -10.91 23.65 -0.76
N ALA A 220 -10.06 22.67 -1.09
CA ALA A 220 -10.48 21.30 -1.27
C ALA A 220 -11.12 20.84 0.04
N ASN A 221 -12.40 21.18 0.24
CA ASN A 221 -13.22 20.70 1.33
C ASN A 221 -13.07 19.20 1.30
N GLY A 222 -12.83 18.61 2.48
CA GLY A 222 -12.69 17.19 2.68
C GLY A 222 -13.93 16.45 2.24
N LEU A 223 -14.05 16.22 0.93
CA LEU A 223 -14.58 14.99 0.41
C LEU A 223 -13.65 13.94 1.01
N SER A 224 -14.12 13.35 2.11
CA SER A 224 -13.73 12.00 2.47
C SER A 224 -13.55 11.25 1.15
N ALA A 225 -12.40 10.59 0.98
CA ALA A 225 -12.29 9.50 0.03
C ALA A 225 -13.61 8.74 0.07
N ALA A 226 -14.22 8.57 -1.11
CA ALA A 226 -15.52 7.92 -1.26
C ALA A 226 -15.64 6.84 -0.20
N ALA A 227 -16.71 6.86 0.60
CA ALA A 227 -16.97 5.80 1.59
C ALA A 227 -16.61 4.50 0.89
N ALA A 228 -15.57 3.82 1.39
CA ALA A 228 -15.09 2.59 0.79
C ALA A 228 -16.34 1.72 0.55
N PRO A 229 -16.47 1.07 -0.62
CA PRO A 229 -17.63 0.25 -0.92
C PRO A 229 -17.96 -0.59 0.32
N GLU A 230 -19.23 -0.59 0.72
CA GLU A 230 -19.72 -1.29 1.91
C GLU A 230 -19.03 -2.65 1.95
N VAL A 231 -18.13 -2.80 2.93
CA VAL A 231 -17.15 -3.89 2.95
C VAL A 231 -17.93 -5.16 3.19
N ASN A 232 -18.20 -5.92 2.14
CA ASN A 232 -18.54 -7.32 2.33
C ASN A 232 -17.26 -7.99 2.87
N PRO A 233 -17.26 -8.49 4.12
CA PRO A 233 -16.07 -9.10 4.70
C PRO A 233 -15.69 -10.39 3.98
N GLU A 234 -16.58 -10.96 3.17
CA GLU A 234 -16.34 -12.20 2.43
C GLU A 234 -16.01 -11.90 0.97
N CYS A 235 -14.76 -12.16 0.58
CA CYS A 235 -14.42 -12.17 -0.84
C CYS A 235 -15.18 -13.29 -1.56
N GLU A 236 -15.97 -12.91 -2.56
CA GLU A 236 -16.66 -13.86 -3.43
C GLU A 236 -15.66 -14.58 -4.35
N VAL A 237 -15.79 -15.90 -4.44
CA VAL A 237 -14.94 -16.70 -5.33
C VAL A 237 -15.45 -16.61 -6.75
N ILE A 238 -14.63 -16.08 -7.67
CA ILE A 238 -14.94 -16.14 -9.10
C ILE A 238 -14.94 -17.62 -9.58
N PRO A 239 -16.03 -18.10 -10.23
CA PRO A 239 -16.12 -19.49 -10.67
C PRO A 239 -15.05 -19.87 -11.68
N ALA A 240 -14.77 -21.17 -11.79
CA ALA A 240 -13.91 -21.74 -12.82
C ALA A 240 -14.54 -21.58 -14.23
N PRO A 241 -13.76 -21.68 -15.32
CA PRO A 241 -14.30 -21.59 -16.67
C PRO A 241 -15.33 -22.69 -16.93
N ASP A 242 -16.47 -22.33 -17.50
CA ASP A 242 -17.57 -23.27 -17.83
C ASP A 242 -17.89 -23.32 -19.34
N GLY A 243 -17.14 -22.55 -20.15
CA GLY A 243 -17.33 -22.46 -21.60
C GLY A 243 -18.53 -21.60 -22.02
N LYS A 244 -19.34 -21.08 -21.09
CA LYS A 244 -20.53 -20.27 -21.38
C LYS A 244 -20.42 -18.89 -20.73
N THR A 245 -20.54 -18.84 -19.41
CA THR A 245 -20.61 -17.60 -18.63
C THR A 245 -19.23 -17.18 -18.16
N TRP A 246 -18.40 -18.15 -17.75
CA TRP A 246 -17.09 -17.94 -17.15
C TRP A 246 -15.97 -18.46 -18.05
N GLY A 247 -14.92 -17.66 -18.20
CA GLY A 247 -13.82 -17.89 -19.13
C GLY A 247 -13.51 -16.64 -19.96
N PHE A 248 -12.45 -16.67 -20.77
CA PHE A 248 -12.00 -15.48 -21.52
C PHE A 248 -13.11 -14.83 -22.35
N ASN A 249 -13.16 -13.50 -22.34
CA ASN A 249 -14.04 -12.76 -23.23
C ASN A 249 -13.48 -12.80 -24.65
N GLN A 250 -14.29 -13.27 -25.60
CA GLN A 250 -13.90 -13.48 -26.99
C GLN A 250 -14.08 -12.22 -27.86
N ASP A 251 -14.60 -11.12 -27.31
CA ASP A 251 -14.70 -9.87 -28.06
C ASP A 251 -13.29 -9.40 -28.50
N PRO A 252 -13.06 -9.15 -29.80
CA PRO A 252 -11.75 -8.73 -30.30
C PRO A 252 -11.17 -7.49 -29.61
N ARG A 253 -12.02 -6.59 -29.11
CA ARG A 253 -11.60 -5.36 -28.41
C ARG A 253 -11.03 -5.63 -27.02
N LEU A 254 -11.39 -6.76 -26.41
CA LEU A 254 -10.85 -7.20 -25.12
C LEU A 254 -9.69 -8.18 -25.27
N LYS A 255 -9.32 -8.56 -26.49
CA LYS A 255 -8.19 -9.44 -26.75
C LYS A 255 -6.90 -8.79 -26.26
N LEU A 256 -6.13 -9.50 -25.45
CA LEU A 256 -4.83 -9.08 -24.92
C LEU A 256 -3.66 -9.90 -25.51
N TRP A 257 -3.95 -10.79 -26.46
CA TRP A 257 -2.99 -11.73 -27.05
C TRP A 257 -3.20 -11.90 -28.57
N GLY A 258 -2.15 -12.24 -29.30
CA GLY A 258 -2.16 -12.45 -30.77
C GLY A 258 -1.75 -11.23 -31.61
N ALA A 259 -1.54 -11.45 -32.91
CA ALA A 259 -0.87 -10.54 -33.86
C ALA A 259 -1.38 -9.08 -33.87
N ASP A 260 -2.70 -8.88 -33.69
CA ASP A 260 -3.32 -7.55 -33.77
C ASP A 260 -3.66 -6.94 -32.39
N GLY A 261 -3.43 -7.71 -31.32
CA GLY A 261 -3.91 -7.40 -29.96
C GLY A 261 -2.83 -6.90 -29.00
N GLU A 262 -1.56 -6.94 -29.39
CA GLU A 262 -0.46 -6.44 -28.57
C GLU A 262 -0.45 -4.91 -28.58
N PRO A 263 -0.71 -4.24 -27.44
CA PRO A 263 -0.56 -2.80 -27.36
C PRO A 263 0.94 -2.46 -27.40
N GLY A 264 1.44 -2.27 -28.62
CA GLY A 264 2.84 -1.95 -28.94
C GLY A 264 3.55 -3.14 -29.55
N GLY A 265 3.51 -3.27 -30.89
CA GLY A 265 4.16 -4.30 -31.72
C GLY A 265 5.70 -4.29 -31.63
N GLU A 266 6.20 -4.36 -30.41
CA GLU A 266 7.59 -4.23 -29.98
C GLU A 266 7.97 -5.38 -29.04
N TYR A 267 7.18 -6.45 -28.97
CA TYR A 267 7.80 -7.74 -28.73
C TYR A 267 8.65 -7.97 -29.98
N PRO A 268 10.01 -7.91 -29.91
CA PRO A 268 10.82 -8.30 -31.04
C PRO A 268 10.33 -9.68 -31.36
N SER A 269 9.68 -9.84 -32.53
CA SER A 269 9.00 -11.06 -32.96
C SER A 269 9.86 -12.20 -32.45
N TYR A 270 9.46 -12.82 -31.33
CA TYR A 270 10.27 -13.90 -30.81
C TYR A 270 10.26 -14.82 -31.97
N VAL A 271 11.46 -15.06 -32.50
CA VAL A 271 11.57 -15.84 -33.69
C VAL A 271 11.26 -17.24 -33.18
N ILE A 272 9.95 -17.55 -33.10
CA ILE A 272 9.38 -18.86 -33.37
C ILE A 272 10.28 -19.30 -34.50
N THR A 273 11.19 -20.20 -34.15
CA THR A 273 12.25 -20.59 -35.04
C THR A 273 11.56 -20.88 -36.36
N PRO A 274 12.00 -20.36 -37.51
CA PRO A 274 11.36 -20.75 -38.76
C PRO A 274 11.52 -22.28 -38.85
N GLY A 275 10.45 -23.02 -38.54
CA GLY A 275 10.48 -24.48 -38.28
C GLY A 275 10.17 -24.99 -36.86
N SER A 276 10.09 -24.17 -35.80
CA SER A 276 9.40 -24.60 -34.57
C SER A 276 7.90 -24.51 -34.83
N ASP A 277 7.23 -25.64 -34.74
CA ASP A 277 5.79 -25.76 -34.97
C ASP A 277 5.06 -24.72 -34.11
N PRO A 278 4.14 -23.89 -34.65
CA PRO A 278 3.24 -23.08 -33.84
C PRO A 278 2.53 -23.90 -32.75
N ASP A 279 2.41 -25.21 -32.93
CA ASP A 279 1.90 -26.17 -31.94
C ASP A 279 2.80 -26.37 -30.71
N GLU A 280 4.04 -25.86 -30.70
CA GLU A 280 4.97 -25.95 -29.56
C GLU A 280 4.74 -24.86 -28.50
N LEU A 281 3.90 -23.85 -28.79
CA LEU A 281 3.30 -22.96 -27.79
C LEU A 281 2.16 -23.72 -27.08
N GLU A 282 2.52 -24.62 -26.18
CA GLU A 282 1.52 -25.36 -25.42
C GLU A 282 0.83 -24.41 -24.42
N ALA A 283 -0.30 -23.85 -24.87
CA ALA A 283 -1.33 -23.30 -24.01
C ALA A 283 -1.86 -24.43 -23.12
N ARG A 284 -1.40 -24.46 -21.87
CA ARG A 284 -1.82 -25.49 -20.94
C ARG A 284 -2.84 -24.91 -19.97
N PRO A 285 -3.96 -25.62 -19.72
CA PRO A 285 -4.84 -25.27 -18.63
C PRO A 285 -4.03 -25.25 -17.33
N ALA A 286 -4.00 -24.11 -16.66
CA ALA A 286 -3.63 -24.04 -15.27
C ALA A 286 -4.78 -23.36 -14.53
N ASP A 287 -4.92 -23.69 -13.27
CA ASP A 287 -5.86 -22.98 -12.42
C ASP A 287 -5.09 -22.58 -11.17
N VAL A 288 -4.45 -21.43 -11.26
CA VAL A 288 -3.61 -20.94 -10.16
C VAL A 288 -4.50 -20.59 -8.97
N GLY A 289 -5.75 -20.18 -9.22
CA GLY A 289 -6.78 -19.98 -8.22
C GLY A 289 -7.64 -18.76 -8.47
N ALA A 290 -8.62 -18.55 -7.59
CA ALA A 290 -9.40 -17.33 -7.53
C ALA A 290 -8.79 -16.36 -6.52
N PHE A 291 -8.78 -15.09 -6.89
CA PHE A 291 -8.24 -14.00 -6.09
C PHE A 291 -9.25 -12.86 -5.95
N CYS A 292 -9.24 -12.19 -4.81
CA CYS A 292 -9.82 -10.86 -4.63
C CYS A 292 -8.72 -9.82 -4.70
N ILE A 293 -9.05 -8.70 -5.32
CA ILE A 293 -8.15 -7.58 -5.44
C ILE A 293 -8.94 -6.33 -5.10
N ARG A 294 -8.61 -5.70 -3.98
CA ARG A 294 -9.09 -4.36 -3.66
C ARG A 294 -8.11 -3.34 -4.22
N ALA A 295 -8.67 -2.30 -4.81
CA ALA A 295 -7.90 -1.24 -5.41
C ALA A 295 -8.56 0.11 -5.20
N SER A 296 -7.74 1.15 -5.14
CA SER A 296 -8.19 2.53 -5.02
C SER A 296 -7.40 3.43 -5.94
N GLY A 297 -7.96 4.56 -6.35
CA GLY A 297 -7.27 5.46 -7.25
C GLY A 297 -8.14 6.60 -7.71
N PHE A 298 -7.88 7.07 -8.92
CA PHE A 298 -8.58 8.20 -9.51
C PHE A 298 -8.69 8.08 -11.02
N THR A 299 -9.72 8.70 -11.57
CA THR A 299 -9.88 8.94 -13.00
C THR A 299 -9.97 10.43 -13.25
N ASP A 300 -9.19 10.92 -14.19
CA ASP A 300 -9.18 12.32 -14.58
C ASP A 300 -10.24 12.56 -15.64
N ILE A 301 -11.06 13.59 -15.44
CA ILE A 301 -12.02 14.08 -16.41
C ILE A 301 -11.38 15.26 -17.13
N LYS A 302 -10.75 14.96 -18.28
CA LYS A 302 -9.87 15.91 -18.99
C LYS A 302 -10.53 17.25 -19.27
N LYS A 303 -11.79 17.24 -19.70
CA LYS A 303 -12.56 18.44 -20.04
C LYS A 303 -12.80 19.38 -18.85
N LEU A 304 -12.90 18.83 -17.65
CA LEU A 304 -13.17 19.58 -16.43
C LEU A 304 -11.88 19.92 -15.68
N HIS A 305 -10.73 19.40 -16.12
CA HIS A 305 -9.47 19.46 -15.38
C HIS A 305 -9.65 19.02 -13.91
N ALA A 306 -10.49 18.00 -13.71
CA ALA A 306 -10.87 17.47 -12.42
C ALA A 306 -10.56 15.97 -12.34
N SER A 307 -10.45 15.44 -11.12
CA SER A 307 -10.26 14.02 -10.88
C SER A 307 -11.40 13.49 -10.01
N SER A 308 -11.86 12.28 -10.29
CA SER A 308 -12.84 11.56 -9.47
C SER A 308 -12.15 10.38 -8.81
N PRO A 309 -12.29 10.18 -7.48
CA PRO A 309 -11.78 8.99 -6.84
C PRO A 309 -12.42 7.74 -7.43
N LEU A 310 -11.74 6.61 -7.31
CA LEU A 310 -12.22 5.29 -7.71
C LEU A 310 -11.88 4.31 -6.61
N GLY A 311 -12.85 3.47 -6.25
CA GLY A 311 -12.62 2.22 -5.54
C GLY A 311 -12.99 1.07 -6.48
N ALA A 312 -12.34 -0.07 -6.35
CA ALA A 312 -12.69 -1.27 -7.09
C ALA A 312 -12.43 -2.52 -6.25
N GLU A 313 -13.35 -3.46 -6.31
CA GLU A 313 -13.11 -4.84 -5.90
C GLU A 313 -13.14 -5.69 -7.16
N THR A 314 -12.06 -6.39 -7.44
CA THR A 314 -11.91 -7.24 -8.63
C THR A 314 -11.78 -8.69 -8.22
N LEU A 315 -12.67 -9.52 -8.72
CA LEU A 315 -12.52 -10.97 -8.64
C LEU A 315 -11.71 -11.43 -9.86
N LEU A 316 -10.63 -12.17 -9.64
CA LEU A 316 -9.71 -12.60 -10.69
C LEU A 316 -9.53 -14.12 -10.65
N ARG A 317 -9.72 -14.80 -11.78
CA ARG A 317 -9.30 -16.21 -11.95
C ARG A 317 -7.94 -16.22 -12.63
N ARG A 318 -6.87 -16.43 -11.87
CA ARG A 318 -5.49 -16.30 -12.37
C ARG A 318 -5.05 -17.55 -13.12
N GLY A 319 -4.39 -17.32 -14.25
CA GLY A 319 -3.59 -18.32 -14.95
C GLY A 319 -4.41 -19.47 -15.53
N VAL A 320 -5.65 -19.20 -15.93
CA VAL A 320 -6.57 -20.14 -16.62
C VAL A 320 -5.86 -20.83 -17.80
N GLU A 321 -5.01 -20.07 -18.47
CA GLU A 321 -4.07 -20.58 -19.47
C GLU A 321 -2.71 -19.98 -19.17
N TYR A 322 -1.66 -20.79 -19.26
CA TYR A 322 -0.28 -20.30 -19.27
C TYR A 322 0.36 -20.61 -20.62
N VAL A 323 1.12 -19.64 -21.11
CA VAL A 323 1.93 -19.79 -22.32
C VAL A 323 3.39 -19.64 -21.91
N THR A 324 4.20 -20.63 -22.26
CA THR A 324 5.63 -20.64 -21.97
C THR A 324 6.41 -20.39 -23.23
N PHE A 325 7.42 -19.51 -23.15
CA PHE A 325 8.32 -19.25 -24.27
C PHE A 325 9.70 -19.80 -23.92
N LYS A 326 10.18 -20.71 -24.75
CA LYS A 326 11.49 -21.35 -24.57
C LYS A 326 12.56 -20.61 -25.39
N SER A 327 13.77 -20.47 -24.86
CA SER A 327 14.92 -20.07 -25.67
C SER A 327 15.21 -21.09 -26.75
N ARG A 328 15.83 -20.62 -27.83
CA ARG A 328 16.44 -21.51 -28.83
C ARG A 328 17.54 -22.36 -28.20
N PRO A 329 17.79 -23.56 -28.75
CA PRO A 329 18.98 -24.35 -28.45
C PRO A 329 20.26 -23.49 -28.55
N PRO A 330 21.30 -23.79 -27.75
CA PRO A 330 21.51 -25.04 -27.00
C PRO A 330 20.90 -25.10 -25.59
N VAL A 331 20.28 -24.02 -25.09
CA VAL A 331 19.70 -23.98 -23.73
C VAL A 331 18.17 -23.89 -23.82
N PRO A 332 17.45 -25.02 -23.92
CA PRO A 332 15.99 -25.04 -23.96
C PRO A 332 15.42 -24.80 -22.55
N SER A 333 15.38 -23.54 -22.13
CA SER A 333 14.81 -23.09 -20.86
C SER A 333 13.64 -22.15 -21.11
N THR A 334 12.60 -22.27 -20.28
CA THR A 334 11.46 -21.35 -20.33
C THR A 334 11.89 -20.00 -19.79
N ASN A 335 12.01 -19.00 -20.66
CA ASN A 335 12.44 -17.66 -20.25
C ASN A 335 11.30 -16.76 -19.82
N TYR A 336 10.08 -17.13 -20.20
CA TYR A 336 8.93 -16.28 -20.05
C TYR A 336 7.66 -17.11 -19.87
N ILE A 337 6.82 -16.69 -18.93
CA ILE A 337 5.49 -17.20 -18.71
C ILE A 337 4.52 -16.05 -18.90
N GLN A 338 3.54 -16.26 -19.77
CA GLN A 338 2.37 -15.43 -19.87
C GLN A 338 1.20 -16.13 -19.17
N HIS A 339 0.68 -15.54 -18.11
CA HIS A 339 -0.58 -15.92 -17.49
C HIS A 339 -1.75 -15.20 -18.16
N ARG A 340 -2.68 -15.96 -18.71
CA ARG A 340 -3.96 -15.46 -19.22
C ARG A 340 -5.04 -15.78 -18.22
N SER A 341 -5.79 -14.76 -17.86
CA SER A 341 -6.76 -14.76 -16.78
C SER A 341 -8.02 -14.02 -17.22
N TYR A 342 -9.10 -14.16 -16.47
CA TYR A 342 -10.29 -13.30 -16.63
C TYR A 342 -10.71 -12.74 -15.28
N SER A 343 -11.36 -11.58 -15.33
CA SER A 343 -11.69 -10.79 -14.16
C SER A 343 -13.09 -10.19 -14.21
N MET A 344 -13.65 -9.92 -13.03
CA MET A 344 -14.90 -9.22 -12.85
C MET A 344 -14.72 -8.14 -11.79
N VAL A 345 -14.88 -6.89 -12.19
CA VAL A 345 -14.89 -5.74 -11.28
C VAL A 345 -16.31 -5.56 -10.75
N LYS A 346 -16.46 -5.59 -9.44
CA LYS A 346 -17.72 -5.26 -8.77
C LYS A 346 -17.97 -3.75 -8.85
N GLU A 347 -19.25 -3.40 -8.98
CA GLU A 347 -19.66 -2.01 -9.05
C GLU A 347 -19.33 -1.30 -7.74
N ALA A 348 -18.55 -0.23 -7.82
CA ALA A 348 -18.22 0.62 -6.69
C ALA A 348 -18.78 2.02 -6.91
N ARG A 349 -19.41 2.56 -5.86
CA ARG A 349 -19.92 3.93 -5.85
C ARG A 349 -18.77 4.88 -5.50
N SER A 350 -18.59 5.91 -6.32
CA SER A 350 -17.66 7.00 -6.10
C SER A 350 -18.39 8.33 -6.04
N VAL A 351 -18.14 9.11 -5.00
CA VAL A 351 -18.72 10.44 -4.83
C VAL A 351 -17.63 11.48 -5.13
N SER A 352 -17.90 12.39 -6.06
CA SER A 352 -16.97 13.45 -6.45
C SER A 352 -17.67 14.76 -6.75
N THR A 353 -16.93 15.88 -6.74
CA THR A 353 -17.45 17.21 -7.06
C THR A 353 -17.13 17.65 -8.49
N ALA A 354 -16.93 16.69 -9.40
CA ALA A 354 -16.35 16.96 -10.72
C ALA A 354 -17.14 17.98 -11.57
N LEU A 355 -18.43 18.19 -11.30
CA LEU A 355 -19.32 19.09 -12.07
C LEU A 355 -19.41 20.52 -11.52
N GLY A 356 -18.46 20.97 -10.70
CA GLY A 356 -18.44 22.34 -10.19
C GLY A 356 -17.98 23.34 -11.26
N PHE A 357 -18.88 24.19 -11.77
CA PHE A 357 -18.52 25.30 -12.67
C PHE A 357 -17.83 26.48 -11.95
N GLY A 358 -17.16 26.23 -10.81
CA GLY A 358 -16.45 27.25 -10.03
C GLY A 358 -17.31 28.23 -9.22
N PHE A 359 -18.63 28.30 -9.47
CA PHE A 359 -19.56 29.17 -8.72
C PHE A 359 -20.74 28.43 -8.07
N MET A 360 -20.92 27.13 -8.35
CA MET A 360 -21.93 26.28 -7.71
C MET A 360 -21.29 24.93 -7.34
N PRO A 361 -21.24 24.55 -6.04
CA PRO A 361 -20.87 23.20 -5.66
C PRO A 361 -21.87 22.19 -6.21
N THR A 362 -21.39 21.31 -7.07
CA THR A 362 -22.13 20.15 -7.57
C THR A 362 -21.49 18.89 -6.99
N LEU A 363 -22.26 18.11 -6.26
CA LEU A 363 -21.87 16.77 -5.82
C LEU A 363 -22.49 15.75 -6.78
N ALA A 364 -21.72 14.80 -7.27
CA ALA A 364 -22.22 13.70 -8.08
C ALA A 364 -21.68 12.37 -7.54
N ALA A 365 -22.59 11.45 -7.23
CA ALA A 365 -22.27 10.05 -7.05
C ALA A 365 -22.32 9.36 -8.41
N THR A 366 -21.21 8.75 -8.79
CA THR A 366 -21.09 7.91 -9.99
C THR A 366 -20.81 6.48 -9.59
N SER A 367 -21.16 5.54 -10.43
CA SER A 367 -20.72 4.16 -10.31
C SER A 367 -20.18 3.66 -11.64
N VAL A 368 -19.16 2.82 -11.58
CA VAL A 368 -18.60 2.15 -12.75
C VAL A 368 -18.96 0.69 -12.64
N ARG A 369 -19.71 0.19 -13.64
CA ARG A 369 -20.12 -1.20 -13.70
C ARG A 369 -19.47 -1.88 -14.89
N GLN A 370 -18.93 -3.07 -14.67
CA GLN A 370 -18.49 -3.93 -15.75
C GLN A 370 -19.70 -4.51 -16.49
N VAL A 371 -19.70 -4.48 -17.82
CA VAL A 371 -20.85 -4.86 -18.65
C VAL A 371 -20.42 -5.78 -19.80
N LYS A 372 -21.40 -6.42 -20.45
CA LYS A 372 -21.16 -7.22 -21.66
C LYS A 372 -20.67 -6.34 -22.82
N PRO A 373 -19.89 -6.88 -23.76
CA PRO A 373 -19.56 -6.18 -24.99
C PRO A 373 -20.82 -5.73 -25.76
N PRO A 374 -20.85 -4.51 -26.33
CA PRO A 374 -21.94 -4.09 -27.20
C PRO A 374 -22.18 -5.08 -28.34
N GLY A 375 -23.43 -5.50 -28.52
CA GLY A 375 -23.84 -6.40 -29.61
C GLY A 375 -23.64 -7.89 -29.34
N SER A 376 -23.13 -8.30 -28.17
CA SER A 376 -22.83 -9.71 -27.87
C SER A 376 -24.06 -10.60 -27.64
N GLY A 377 -25.27 -10.04 -27.60
CA GLY A 377 -26.49 -10.79 -27.30
C GLY A 377 -26.51 -11.43 -25.89
N PRO A 378 -27.41 -12.41 -25.67
CA PRO A 378 -27.55 -13.11 -24.39
C PRO A 378 -26.28 -13.87 -23.96
N ASP A 379 -25.55 -14.42 -24.92
CA ASP A 379 -24.36 -15.26 -24.68
C ASP A 379 -23.08 -14.45 -24.40
N GLY A 380 -23.17 -13.12 -24.48
CA GLY A 380 -22.06 -12.25 -24.10
C GLY A 380 -21.64 -12.43 -22.65
N ARG A 381 -20.33 -12.49 -22.42
CA ARG A 381 -19.75 -12.57 -21.08
C ARG A 381 -19.52 -11.17 -20.51
N VAL A 382 -19.81 -10.98 -19.23
CA VAL A 382 -19.55 -9.72 -18.50
C VAL A 382 -18.07 -9.61 -18.12
N VAL A 383 -17.31 -10.72 -18.08
CA VAL A 383 -15.91 -10.72 -17.64
C VAL A 383 -14.98 -9.93 -18.58
N GLY A 384 -13.90 -9.40 -18.01
CA GLY A 384 -12.77 -8.82 -18.69
C GLY A 384 -11.65 -9.83 -18.83
N ASN A 385 -10.66 -9.49 -19.65
CA ASN A 385 -9.45 -10.28 -19.80
C ASN A 385 -8.32 -9.63 -19.03
N PHE A 386 -7.50 -10.46 -18.38
CA PHE A 386 -6.30 -10.05 -17.69
C PHE A 386 -5.11 -10.86 -18.21
N ARG A 387 -4.02 -10.19 -18.51
CA ARG A 387 -2.76 -10.80 -18.96
C ARG A 387 -1.67 -10.35 -18.00
N ASN A 388 -0.88 -11.28 -17.52
CA ASN A 388 0.32 -11.01 -16.76
C ASN A 388 1.46 -11.73 -17.43
N ASP A 389 2.48 -10.97 -17.75
CA ASP A 389 3.68 -11.44 -18.38
C ASP A 389 4.81 -11.37 -17.37
N LEU A 390 5.45 -12.52 -17.16
CA LEU A 390 6.49 -12.72 -16.18
C LEU A 390 7.70 -13.35 -16.86
N GLY A 391 8.89 -12.84 -16.56
CA GLY A 391 10.11 -13.60 -16.70
C GLY A 391 9.98 -14.90 -15.89
N SER A 392 9.94 -16.04 -16.58
CA SER A 392 9.82 -17.36 -15.94
C SER A 392 11.13 -17.84 -15.32
N ASN A 393 12.19 -17.06 -15.50
CA ASN A 393 13.53 -17.53 -15.31
C ASN A 393 13.97 -17.43 -13.86
N GLY A 394 13.56 -18.40 -13.05
CA GLY A 394 14.37 -18.81 -11.90
C GLY A 394 15.71 -19.46 -12.31
N SER A 395 16.30 -19.17 -13.49
CA SER A 395 17.62 -19.70 -13.92
C SER A 395 18.43 -18.93 -14.95
N LEU A 396 17.91 -17.88 -15.59
CA LEU A 396 18.68 -17.15 -16.61
C LEU A 396 18.41 -15.66 -16.56
N PRO A 397 19.42 -14.83 -16.85
CA PRO A 397 19.21 -13.40 -17.01
C PRO A 397 18.21 -13.24 -18.14
N THR A 398 17.15 -12.48 -17.92
CA THR A 398 16.39 -11.96 -19.04
C THR A 398 17.29 -10.91 -19.71
N PRO A 399 17.81 -11.12 -20.94
CA PRO A 399 18.48 -10.06 -21.69
C PRO A 399 17.73 -8.73 -21.64
N ASP A 400 18.45 -7.61 -21.71
CA ASP A 400 17.88 -6.25 -21.65
C ASP A 400 16.84 -5.96 -22.75
N TRP A 401 16.78 -6.81 -23.79
CA TRP A 401 15.79 -6.76 -24.87
C TRP A 401 14.52 -7.58 -24.60
N LEU A 402 14.49 -8.41 -23.55
CA LEU A 402 13.25 -9.04 -23.09
C LEU A 402 12.34 -7.95 -22.51
N PRO A 403 11.06 -7.93 -22.91
CA PRO A 403 10.11 -6.96 -22.39
C PRO A 403 9.97 -7.10 -20.88
N ASN A 404 9.80 -5.95 -20.24
CA ASN A 404 9.51 -5.84 -18.82
C ASN A 404 8.38 -6.80 -18.41
N ASP A 405 8.41 -7.22 -17.15
CA ASP A 405 7.25 -7.85 -16.55
C ASP A 405 6.12 -6.82 -16.57
N VAL A 406 4.98 -7.19 -17.11
CA VAL A 406 3.86 -6.26 -17.32
C VAL A 406 2.56 -6.99 -17.06
N ALA A 407 1.60 -6.29 -16.48
CA ALA A 407 0.22 -6.75 -16.44
C ALA A 407 -0.69 -5.82 -17.24
N TRP A 408 -1.70 -6.40 -17.89
CA TRP A 408 -2.75 -5.68 -18.59
C TRP A 408 -4.12 -6.18 -18.18
N SER A 409 -5.08 -5.28 -18.21
CA SER A 409 -6.49 -5.59 -18.03
C SER A 409 -7.31 -4.89 -19.09
N ARG A 410 -8.29 -5.59 -19.68
CA ARG A 410 -9.30 -5.03 -20.57
C ARG A 410 -10.67 -5.50 -20.16
N SER A 411 -11.60 -4.57 -19.97
CA SER A 411 -13.00 -4.87 -19.71
C SER A 411 -13.92 -3.84 -20.38
N PHE A 412 -15.16 -4.23 -20.63
CA PHE A 412 -16.20 -3.27 -20.98
C PHE A 412 -16.79 -2.70 -19.71
N VAL A 413 -16.82 -1.38 -19.61
CA VAL A 413 -17.37 -0.65 -18.47
C VAL A 413 -18.41 0.35 -18.93
N GLN A 414 -19.30 0.70 -18.02
CA GLN A 414 -20.31 1.71 -18.19
C GLN A 414 -20.30 2.62 -16.97
N VAL A 415 -20.36 3.93 -17.20
CA VAL A 415 -20.45 4.92 -16.11
C VAL A 415 -21.92 5.28 -15.92
N LYS A 416 -22.42 5.14 -14.71
CA LYS A 416 -23.76 5.57 -14.30
C LYS A 416 -23.66 6.75 -13.36
N VAL A 417 -24.54 7.75 -13.54
CA VAL A 417 -24.69 8.86 -12.60
C VAL A 417 -25.92 8.58 -11.75
N ASN A 418 -25.74 8.56 -10.43
CA ASN A 418 -26.78 8.20 -9.47
C ASN A 418 -27.33 9.46 -8.80
N ASP A 419 -26.63 9.95 -7.77
CA ASP A 419 -27.09 11.03 -6.92
C ASP A 419 -26.35 12.32 -7.27
N VAL A 420 -27.08 13.28 -7.83
CA VAL A 420 -26.54 14.61 -8.09
C VAL A 420 -27.17 15.60 -7.13
N GLN A 421 -26.37 16.48 -6.56
CA GLN A 421 -26.83 17.62 -5.77
C GLN A 421 -26.20 18.88 -6.32
N VAL A 422 -27.01 19.92 -6.50
CA VAL A 422 -26.54 21.25 -6.91
C VAL A 422 -26.88 22.20 -5.76
N ASN A 423 -25.86 22.81 -5.15
CA ASN A 423 -26.03 23.66 -3.95
C ASN A 423 -26.82 22.94 -2.83
N GLY A 424 -26.55 21.66 -2.63
CA GLY A 424 -27.25 20.82 -1.64
C GLY A 424 -28.67 20.40 -2.02
N THR A 425 -29.20 20.84 -3.17
CA THR A 425 -30.52 20.43 -3.65
C THR A 425 -30.38 19.19 -4.54
N PRO A 426 -31.02 18.06 -4.22
CA PRO A 426 -30.98 16.87 -5.05
C PRO A 426 -31.58 17.10 -6.44
N LEU A 427 -30.82 16.73 -7.47
CA LEU A 427 -31.24 16.73 -8.87
C LEU A 427 -31.53 15.29 -9.30
N ARG A 428 -32.76 15.05 -9.78
CA ARG A 428 -33.19 13.71 -10.19
C ARG A 428 -32.66 13.38 -11.58
N MET A 429 -31.70 12.46 -11.63
CA MET A 429 -31.05 12.04 -12.88
C MET A 429 -31.82 10.95 -13.64
N GLY A 430 -32.80 10.28 -13.02
CA GLY A 430 -33.47 9.13 -13.62
C GLY A 430 -32.63 7.84 -13.54
N GLU A 431 -33.30 6.70 -13.57
CA GLU A 431 -32.66 5.39 -13.33
C GLU A 431 -31.72 4.94 -14.46
N SER A 432 -31.91 5.52 -15.65
CA SER A 432 -31.21 5.17 -16.88
C SER A 432 -30.07 6.12 -17.23
N CYS A 433 -29.67 7.04 -16.32
CA CYS A 433 -28.63 8.02 -16.62
C CYS A 433 -27.23 7.39 -16.66
N GLN A 434 -26.78 7.01 -17.85
CA GLN A 434 -25.55 6.25 -18.04
C GLN A 434 -24.93 6.48 -19.42
N THR A 435 -23.65 6.13 -19.56
CA THR A 435 -22.95 6.12 -20.86
C THR A 435 -23.29 4.88 -21.68
N ALA A 436 -22.93 4.86 -22.97
CA ALA A 436 -22.77 3.58 -23.67
C ALA A 436 -21.59 2.77 -23.06
N PRO A 437 -21.52 1.44 -23.26
CA PRO A 437 -20.34 0.66 -22.87
C PRO A 437 -19.08 1.12 -23.61
N THR A 438 -17.96 1.14 -22.90
CA THR A 438 -16.64 1.51 -23.44
C THR A 438 -15.56 0.56 -22.93
N VAL A 439 -14.43 0.47 -23.63
CA VAL A 439 -13.30 -0.34 -23.18
C VAL A 439 -12.51 0.44 -22.14
N LEU A 440 -12.33 -0.14 -20.96
CA LEU A 440 -11.31 0.25 -20.01
C LEU A 440 -10.06 -0.59 -20.29
N PHE A 441 -8.94 0.08 -20.53
CA PHE A 441 -7.63 -0.55 -20.69
C PHE A 441 -6.70 -0.06 -19.60
N LEU A 442 -6.14 -1.00 -18.83
CA LEU A 442 -5.17 -0.75 -17.79
C LEU A 442 -3.88 -1.53 -18.05
N LYS A 443 -2.75 -0.93 -17.68
CA LYS A 443 -1.40 -1.48 -17.76
C LYS A 443 -0.66 -1.21 -16.45
N SER A 444 0.05 -2.20 -15.95
CA SER A 444 1.00 -2.07 -14.84
C SER A 444 2.38 -2.48 -15.34
N ASP A 445 3.38 -1.61 -15.17
CA ASP A 445 4.79 -2.01 -15.28
C ASP A 445 5.15 -2.72 -13.98
N LEU A 446 5.55 -3.98 -14.08
CA LEU A 446 5.99 -4.81 -12.96
C LEU A 446 7.52 -4.87 -12.88
N GLY A 447 8.22 -4.10 -13.71
CA GLY A 447 9.67 -3.98 -13.67
C GLY A 447 10.39 -5.01 -14.54
N SER A 448 11.63 -5.30 -14.19
CA SER A 448 12.51 -6.20 -14.95
C SER A 448 13.66 -6.66 -14.07
N ILE A 449 14.46 -7.63 -14.54
CA ILE A 449 15.70 -8.01 -13.83
C ILE A 449 16.67 -6.85 -13.63
N THR A 450 16.62 -5.83 -14.48
CA THR A 450 17.49 -4.65 -14.40
C THR A 450 16.93 -3.55 -13.52
N ARG A 451 15.60 -3.50 -13.34
CA ARG A 451 14.91 -2.46 -12.55
C ARG A 451 14.38 -2.95 -11.22
N GLY A 452 14.39 -4.26 -11.00
CA GLY A 452 13.69 -4.96 -9.94
C GLY A 452 12.31 -5.39 -10.41
N GLY A 453 11.83 -6.53 -9.92
CA GLY A 453 10.56 -7.12 -10.32
C GLY A 453 9.52 -7.08 -9.20
N VAL A 454 8.26 -6.78 -9.54
CA VAL A 454 7.14 -6.80 -8.60
C VAL A 454 6.25 -7.97 -8.95
N ASP A 455 6.00 -8.86 -7.98
CA ASP A 455 4.95 -9.85 -8.16
C ASP A 455 3.60 -9.11 -8.21
N VAL A 456 2.87 -9.29 -9.30
CA VAL A 456 1.55 -8.67 -9.44
C VAL A 456 0.59 -9.08 -8.32
N SER A 457 0.72 -10.29 -7.74
CA SER A 457 -0.10 -10.70 -6.57
C SER A 457 0.22 -9.96 -5.29
N GLU A 458 1.36 -9.30 -5.24
CA GLU A 458 1.73 -8.38 -4.17
C GLU A 458 1.09 -6.99 -4.44
N GLY A 459 0.31 -6.81 -5.51
CA GLY A 459 -0.33 -5.53 -5.82
C GLY A 459 0.59 -4.61 -6.61
N SER A 460 -0.02 -3.68 -7.35
CA SER A 460 0.70 -2.82 -8.28
C SER A 460 -0.13 -1.61 -8.70
N THR A 461 0.53 -0.63 -9.31
CA THR A 461 -0.12 0.54 -9.90
C THR A 461 -0.52 0.25 -11.35
N PHE A 462 -1.82 0.22 -11.59
CA PHE A 462 -2.40 0.16 -12.93
C PHE A 462 -2.69 1.57 -13.44
N THR A 463 -2.17 1.88 -14.62
CA THR A 463 -2.45 3.13 -15.33
C THR A 463 -3.11 2.85 -16.66
N GLY A 464 -3.92 3.77 -17.14
CA GLY A 464 -4.63 3.58 -18.38
C GLY A 464 -5.36 4.82 -18.86
N THR A 465 -6.12 4.64 -19.93
CA THR A 465 -6.97 5.68 -20.47
C THR A 465 -8.35 5.13 -20.78
N VAL A 466 -9.37 5.96 -20.63
CA VAL A 466 -10.74 5.63 -20.98
C VAL A 466 -11.35 6.73 -21.85
N ASN A 467 -12.04 6.33 -22.92
CA ASN A 467 -12.90 7.23 -23.66
C ASN A 467 -14.31 7.12 -23.07
N ILE A 468 -14.79 8.18 -22.43
CA ILE A 468 -16.12 8.20 -21.80
C ILE A 468 -17.14 8.54 -22.89
N PRO A 469 -18.06 7.62 -23.25
CA PRO A 469 -19.06 7.89 -24.28
C PRO A 469 -20.07 8.94 -23.82
N GLN A 470 -20.93 9.39 -24.74
CA GLN A 470 -22.04 10.28 -24.40
C GLN A 470 -22.97 9.59 -23.38
N PHE A 471 -23.47 10.38 -22.44
CA PHE A 471 -24.54 10.00 -21.53
C PHE A 471 -25.88 9.98 -22.26
N SER A 472 -26.81 9.20 -21.74
CA SER A 472 -28.18 9.08 -22.22
C SER A 472 -29.12 8.79 -21.05
N GLY A 473 -30.41 9.10 -21.20
CA GLY A 473 -31.43 8.79 -20.21
C GLY A 473 -31.30 9.59 -18.91
N CYS A 474 -30.70 10.78 -18.98
CA CYS A 474 -30.45 11.63 -17.83
C CYS A 474 -31.53 12.72 -17.68
N GLY A 475 -32.07 12.85 -16.47
CA GLY A 475 -33.14 13.75 -16.10
C GLY A 475 -34.52 13.08 -16.11
N VAL A 476 -35.44 13.59 -15.27
CA VAL A 476 -36.83 13.10 -15.16
C VAL A 476 -37.86 14.09 -15.71
N GLY A 477 -37.43 15.26 -16.17
CA GLY A 477 -38.31 16.32 -16.72
C GLY A 477 -37.66 17.02 -17.91
N GLU A 478 -36.42 17.47 -17.73
CA GLU A 478 -35.55 17.95 -18.82
C GLU A 478 -34.48 16.90 -19.15
N ASP A 479 -34.03 16.86 -20.40
CA ASP A 479 -32.93 16.00 -20.82
C ASP A 479 -31.58 16.61 -20.43
N LEU A 480 -30.95 16.03 -19.42
CA LEU A 480 -29.63 16.42 -18.90
C LEU A 480 -28.48 15.71 -19.61
N SER A 481 -28.77 14.80 -20.55
CA SER A 481 -27.76 14.00 -21.25
C SER A 481 -26.76 14.88 -22.03
N PRO A 482 -27.18 15.93 -22.77
CA PRO A 482 -26.26 16.81 -23.47
C PRO A 482 -25.33 17.58 -22.52
N LEU A 483 -25.84 18.01 -21.35
CA LEU A 483 -25.05 18.74 -20.36
C LEU A 483 -23.93 17.86 -19.79
N LEU A 484 -24.28 16.66 -19.33
CA LEU A 484 -23.28 15.71 -18.80
C LEU A 484 -22.27 15.29 -19.86
N SER A 485 -22.73 15.09 -21.09
CA SER A 485 -21.84 14.67 -22.17
C SER A 485 -20.91 15.78 -22.65
N ALA A 486 -21.38 17.02 -22.65
CA ALA A 486 -20.55 18.18 -22.90
C ALA A 486 -19.45 18.30 -21.84
N ALA A 487 -19.78 18.08 -20.57
CA ALA A 487 -18.87 18.20 -19.44
C ALA A 487 -17.86 17.04 -19.31
N ILE A 488 -18.32 15.79 -19.38
CA ILE A 488 -17.53 14.62 -18.96
C ILE A 488 -17.06 13.78 -20.16
N SER A 489 -17.91 13.58 -21.17
CA SER A 489 -17.64 12.62 -22.25
C SER A 489 -16.49 13.06 -23.15
N GLY A 490 -15.72 12.11 -23.66
CA GLY A 490 -14.59 12.34 -24.55
C GLY A 490 -13.40 11.42 -24.25
N GLY A 491 -12.39 11.49 -25.13
CA GLY A 491 -11.15 10.74 -24.98
C GLY A 491 -10.10 11.46 -24.12
N GLY A 492 -9.05 10.71 -23.74
CA GLY A 492 -7.91 11.26 -23.00
C GLY A 492 -8.14 11.41 -21.49
N ASN A 493 -9.17 10.77 -20.95
CA ASN A 493 -9.33 10.60 -19.50
C ASN A 493 -8.33 9.53 -19.06
N THR A 494 -7.49 9.86 -18.10
CA THR A 494 -6.49 8.96 -17.52
C THR A 494 -7.07 8.27 -16.30
N VAL A 495 -6.70 7.00 -16.11
CA VAL A 495 -7.07 6.21 -14.94
C VAL A 495 -5.78 5.78 -14.26
N LYS A 496 -5.67 6.00 -12.96
CA LYS A 496 -4.64 5.40 -12.11
C LYS A 496 -5.32 4.69 -10.96
N VAL A 497 -5.00 3.42 -10.78
CA VAL A 497 -5.57 2.57 -9.74
C VAL A 497 -4.43 1.78 -9.10
N ASP A 498 -4.26 1.94 -7.80
CA ASP A 498 -3.31 1.19 -6.99
C ASP A 498 -4.03 -0.02 -6.39
N ALA A 499 -3.65 -1.20 -6.86
CA ALA A 499 -4.15 -2.47 -6.36
C ALA A 499 -3.32 -2.91 -5.13
N GLY A 500 -4.01 -3.29 -4.05
CA GLY A 500 -3.38 -3.89 -2.89
C GLY A 500 -2.94 -5.33 -3.15
N LYS A 501 -2.44 -5.99 -2.10
CA LYS A 501 -2.10 -7.41 -2.13
C LYS A 501 -3.34 -8.24 -2.51
N TRP A 502 -3.15 -9.23 -3.38
CA TRP A 502 -4.21 -10.11 -3.82
C TRP A 502 -4.45 -11.17 -2.77
N CYS A 503 -5.68 -11.29 -2.30
CA CYS A 503 -6.04 -12.34 -1.37
C CYS A 503 -6.42 -13.60 -2.16
N ALA A 504 -5.92 -14.77 -1.73
CA ALA A 504 -6.10 -16.03 -2.45
C ALA A 504 -7.35 -16.78 -1.94
N ALA A 505 -8.53 -16.31 -2.34
CA ALA A 505 -9.83 -16.78 -1.83
C ALA A 505 -10.03 -18.31 -1.83
N THR A 506 -9.38 -19.06 -2.74
CA THR A 506 -9.48 -20.53 -2.78
C THR A 506 -8.43 -21.27 -1.95
N ARG A 507 -7.28 -20.66 -1.67
CA ARG A 507 -6.14 -21.34 -1.00
C ARG A 507 -6.09 -21.00 0.48
N ASP A 508 -6.33 -19.73 0.80
CA ASP A 508 -6.36 -19.23 2.16
C ASP A 508 -7.43 -18.14 2.28
N PRO A 509 -8.71 -18.52 2.54
CA PRO A 509 -9.78 -17.55 2.71
C PRO A 509 -9.53 -16.59 3.88
N SER A 510 -8.70 -16.97 4.86
CA SER A 510 -8.37 -16.12 6.00
C SER A 510 -7.49 -14.92 5.61
N ASP A 511 -6.80 -14.99 4.46
CA ASP A 511 -6.08 -13.86 3.88
C ASP A 511 -7.02 -12.78 3.30
N CYS A 512 -8.32 -13.06 3.13
CA CYS A 512 -9.31 -12.17 2.48
C CYS A 512 -10.19 -11.35 3.45
N THR A 513 -9.82 -11.21 4.72
CA THR A 513 -10.57 -10.38 5.67
C THR A 513 -10.26 -8.89 5.48
N SER A 514 -11.13 -8.00 5.94
CA SER A 514 -10.86 -6.55 5.96
C SER A 514 -9.62 -6.16 6.79
N GLU A 515 -9.19 -7.02 7.71
CA GLU A 515 -7.98 -6.82 8.52
C GLU A 515 -6.70 -7.32 7.82
N THR A 516 -6.82 -8.35 6.96
CA THR A 516 -5.70 -8.99 6.23
C THR A 516 -5.53 -8.48 4.80
N GLU A 517 -6.47 -7.68 4.30
CA GLU A 517 -6.35 -6.91 3.05
C GLU A 517 -6.00 -5.43 3.35
N PRO A 518 -4.79 -5.14 3.84
CA PRO A 518 -4.37 -3.77 4.07
C PRO A 518 -4.47 -2.97 2.75
N PRO A 519 -4.85 -1.69 2.79
CA PRO A 519 -4.66 -0.81 1.63
C PRO A 519 -3.21 -0.90 1.15
N ALA A 520 -2.98 -0.54 -0.12
CA ALA A 520 -1.63 -0.53 -0.69
C ALA A 520 -0.66 0.11 0.30
N GLU A 521 0.27 -0.68 0.84
CA GLU A 521 1.09 -0.24 1.96
C GLU A 521 1.89 0.98 1.51
N THR A 522 1.86 2.07 2.27
CA THR A 522 2.68 3.24 1.96
C THR A 522 3.78 3.43 3.00
N TYR A 523 4.81 4.17 2.61
CA TYR A 523 6.06 4.31 3.34
C TYR A 523 6.51 5.75 3.27
N THR A 524 7.01 6.28 4.37
CA THR A 524 7.72 7.57 4.35
C THR A 524 9.18 7.34 4.59
N ILE A 525 10.03 7.77 3.65
CA ILE A 525 11.49 7.76 3.81
C ILE A 525 11.88 9.06 4.52
N LYS A 526 12.51 8.95 5.70
CA LYS A 526 13.02 10.09 6.47
C LYS A 526 14.45 9.82 6.97
N PRO A 527 15.37 10.80 6.88
CA PRO A 527 15.17 12.15 6.33
C PRO A 527 15.16 12.21 4.79
N GLY A 528 15.46 11.11 4.09
CA GLY A 528 15.85 11.14 2.68
C GLY A 528 17.30 11.63 2.53
N GLY A 529 17.64 12.12 1.34
CA GLY A 529 18.99 12.58 0.98
C GLY A 529 19.90 11.45 0.52
N ARG A 530 21.18 11.77 0.40
CA ARG A 530 22.22 10.85 -0.06
C ARG A 530 22.45 9.75 0.97
N TRP A 531 22.18 8.51 0.58
CA TRP A 531 22.31 7.29 1.35
C TRP A 531 23.47 6.48 0.80
N VAL A 532 24.51 6.28 1.61
CA VAL A 532 25.70 5.52 1.23
C VAL A 532 25.73 4.18 1.96
N VAL A 533 25.95 3.12 1.20
CA VAL A 533 26.13 1.74 1.65
C VAL A 533 27.60 1.37 1.45
N GLU A 534 28.33 1.08 2.52
CA GLU A 534 29.77 0.76 2.46
C GLU A 534 30.12 -0.60 3.07
N SER A 535 31.08 -1.30 2.47
CA SER A 535 31.71 -2.52 3.01
C SER A 535 33.25 -2.42 2.94
N LYS A 536 33.93 -2.94 3.97
CA LYS A 536 35.40 -2.97 4.12
C LYS A 536 36.11 -4.14 3.43
N GLN A 537 35.38 -5.10 2.87
CA GLN A 537 35.95 -6.15 2.04
C GLN A 537 34.84 -6.74 1.17
N PHE A 538 35.15 -7.02 -0.09
CA PHE A 538 34.19 -7.56 -1.04
C PHE A 538 34.88 -8.61 -1.91
N THR A 539 34.37 -9.83 -1.92
CA THR A 539 34.99 -10.95 -2.66
C THR A 539 34.00 -11.57 -3.63
N ILE A 540 34.31 -11.54 -4.92
CA ILE A 540 33.59 -12.24 -5.99
C ILE A 540 34.40 -13.49 -6.37
N PRO A 541 34.15 -14.69 -5.85
CA PRO A 541 34.81 -15.89 -6.32
C PRO A 541 34.30 -16.31 -7.70
N GLY A 542 35.16 -16.99 -8.43
CA GLY A 542 34.85 -17.58 -9.72
C GLY A 542 34.40 -19.04 -9.61
N SER A 543 34.27 -19.69 -10.76
CA SER A 543 33.81 -21.07 -10.95
C SER A 543 34.74 -22.09 -10.32
N VAL A 544 36.04 -21.79 -10.36
CA VAL A 544 37.07 -22.60 -9.73
C VAL A 544 37.31 -22.07 -8.31
N PRO A 545 37.41 -22.94 -7.29
CA PRO A 545 37.61 -22.52 -5.90
C PRO A 545 38.85 -21.65 -5.65
N THR A 546 39.78 -21.63 -6.60
CA THR A 546 41.03 -20.87 -6.55
C THR A 546 40.96 -19.52 -7.25
N SER A 547 39.87 -19.20 -7.97
CA SER A 547 39.69 -17.90 -8.61
C SER A 547 38.77 -16.99 -7.78
N SER A 548 39.16 -15.74 -7.57
CA SER A 548 38.31 -14.72 -6.96
C SER A 548 38.80 -13.32 -7.26
N ILE A 549 37.88 -12.37 -7.37
CA ILE A 549 38.18 -10.94 -7.36
C ILE A 549 37.94 -10.45 -5.93
N VAL A 550 38.98 -9.99 -5.26
CA VAL A 550 38.91 -9.45 -3.89
C VAL A 550 39.16 -7.96 -3.95
N CYS A 551 38.23 -7.16 -3.44
CA CYS A 551 38.35 -5.71 -3.34
C CYS A 551 38.43 -5.29 -1.87
N ASP A 552 39.30 -4.32 -1.59
CA ASP A 552 39.49 -3.71 -0.26
C ASP A 552 38.25 -2.94 0.21
N SER A 553 37.46 -2.37 -0.70
CA SER A 553 36.23 -1.69 -0.31
C SER A 553 35.20 -1.65 -1.43
N PHE A 554 33.94 -1.55 -1.02
CA PHE A 554 32.78 -1.39 -1.89
C PHE A 554 31.88 -0.30 -1.32
N SER A 555 31.49 0.67 -2.14
CA SER A 555 30.52 1.70 -1.76
C SER A 555 29.47 1.93 -2.84
N ILE A 556 28.20 2.03 -2.45
CA ILE A 556 27.09 2.48 -3.31
C ILE A 556 26.48 3.74 -2.71
N GLY A 557 26.29 4.79 -3.50
CA GLY A 557 25.54 5.98 -3.09
C GLY A 557 24.20 6.09 -3.82
N PHE A 558 23.07 6.10 -3.11
CA PHE A 558 21.75 6.43 -3.64
C PHE A 558 21.30 7.82 -3.17
N ASP A 559 20.58 8.56 -4.01
CA ASP A 559 19.88 9.77 -3.55
C ASP A 559 18.42 9.43 -3.29
N LEU A 560 18.05 9.31 -2.02
CA LEU A 560 16.69 8.93 -1.63
C LEU A 560 15.80 10.17 -1.45
N PRO A 561 14.74 10.34 -2.24
CA PRO A 561 13.77 11.41 -2.03
C PRO A 561 13.02 11.25 -0.71
N LYS A 562 12.92 12.35 0.04
CA LYS A 562 12.02 12.45 1.21
C LYS A 562 10.58 12.53 0.72
N ALA A 563 9.94 11.39 0.53
CA ALA A 563 8.59 11.32 0.01
C ALA A 563 7.78 10.18 0.65
N HIS A 564 6.48 10.23 0.40
CA HIS A 564 5.57 9.12 0.63
C HIS A 564 5.58 8.22 -0.61
N TRP A 565 5.90 6.96 -0.41
CA TRP A 565 6.03 5.92 -1.42
C TRP A 565 4.91 4.92 -1.22
N THR A 566 4.24 4.51 -2.29
CA THR A 566 3.51 3.25 -2.27
C THR A 566 4.53 2.12 -2.35
N GLY A 567 4.31 1.05 -1.58
CA GLY A 567 5.17 -0.12 -1.61
C GLY A 567 5.32 -0.64 -3.03
N ARG A 568 6.47 -1.26 -3.31
CA ARG A 568 6.72 -1.99 -4.55
C ARG A 568 6.97 -1.10 -5.77
N LEU A 569 7.53 0.10 -5.54
CA LEU A 569 8.06 0.97 -6.59
C LEU A 569 9.58 1.12 -6.51
N HIS A 570 10.15 1.40 -7.68
CA HIS A 570 11.49 1.94 -7.84
C HIS A 570 11.64 3.25 -7.04
N ILE A 571 12.48 3.24 -5.99
CA ILE A 571 12.66 4.40 -5.11
C ILE A 571 13.87 5.26 -5.51
N ALA A 572 14.92 4.65 -6.07
CA ALA A 572 16.11 5.37 -6.55
C ALA A 572 16.92 4.56 -7.57
N SER A 573 17.63 5.25 -8.45
CA SER A 573 18.69 4.68 -9.31
C SER A 573 20.02 5.35 -8.99
N THR A 574 21.12 4.63 -9.16
CA THR A 574 22.46 5.20 -9.05
C THR A 574 23.47 4.55 -9.98
N SER A 575 24.43 5.33 -10.45
CA SER A 575 25.67 4.83 -11.07
C SER A 575 26.89 5.01 -10.16
N ASP A 576 26.72 5.61 -8.98
CA ASP A 576 27.79 5.88 -8.02
C ASP A 576 28.11 4.63 -7.19
N ILE A 577 28.75 3.68 -7.88
CA ILE A 577 29.27 2.44 -7.32
C ILE A 577 30.78 2.50 -7.44
N ARG A 578 31.49 2.29 -6.33
CA ARG A 578 32.94 2.33 -6.28
C ARG A 578 33.46 1.05 -5.67
N LEU A 579 34.37 0.42 -6.39
CA LEU A 579 35.18 -0.68 -5.91
C LEU A 579 36.63 -0.18 -5.89
N SER A 580 37.38 -0.54 -4.85
CA SER A 580 38.77 -0.10 -4.71
C SER A 580 39.64 -1.24 -4.20
N GLY A 581 40.92 -1.22 -4.60
CA GLY A 581 41.89 -2.25 -4.23
C GLY A 581 41.49 -3.64 -4.71
N CYS A 582 40.98 -3.74 -5.96
CA CYS A 582 40.54 -5.02 -6.50
C CYS A 582 41.72 -5.82 -7.05
N GLU A 583 41.79 -7.09 -6.68
CA GLU A 583 42.80 -8.04 -7.12
C GLU A 583 42.12 -9.32 -7.60
N LEU A 584 42.50 -9.79 -8.79
CA LEU A 584 42.18 -11.13 -9.25
C LEU A 584 43.18 -12.13 -8.65
N ARG A 585 42.69 -13.01 -7.80
CA ARG A 585 43.40 -14.16 -7.25
C ARG A 585 43.05 -15.37 -8.10
N THR A 586 44.06 -16.11 -8.55
CA THR A 586 43.91 -17.38 -9.26
C THR A 586 44.91 -18.39 -8.71
N ALA A 587 44.87 -19.63 -9.17
CA ALA A 587 45.93 -20.60 -8.87
C ALA A 587 47.33 -20.15 -9.36
N ALA A 588 47.40 -19.26 -10.35
CA ALA A 588 48.66 -18.77 -10.91
C ALA A 588 49.28 -17.59 -10.13
N GLY A 589 48.50 -16.90 -9.28
CA GLY A 589 48.97 -15.74 -8.54
C GLY A 589 47.86 -14.72 -8.24
N VAL A 590 48.29 -13.56 -7.74
CA VAL A 590 47.43 -12.42 -7.43
C VAL A 590 47.85 -11.25 -8.33
N GLU A 591 46.87 -10.65 -9.01
CA GLU A 591 47.12 -9.53 -9.92
C GLU A 591 46.09 -8.42 -9.71
N PRO A 592 46.50 -7.13 -9.79
CA PRO A 592 45.56 -6.03 -9.68
C PRO A 592 44.61 -5.99 -10.89
N VAL A 593 43.34 -5.69 -10.64
CA VAL A 593 42.31 -5.47 -11.67
C VAL A 593 41.52 -4.21 -11.40
N THR A 594 41.08 -3.54 -12.45
CA THR A 594 40.17 -2.40 -12.33
C THR A 594 38.74 -2.92 -12.46
N VAL A 595 37.89 -2.64 -11.48
CA VAL A 595 36.46 -3.01 -11.53
C VAL A 595 35.62 -1.73 -11.55
N THR A 596 34.87 -1.52 -12.62
CA THR A 596 33.95 -0.40 -12.79
C THR A 596 32.52 -0.91 -12.90
N ASN A 597 31.54 -0.04 -12.66
CA ASN A 597 30.13 -0.35 -12.90
C ASN A 597 29.67 0.35 -14.19
N ASN A 598 29.03 -0.38 -15.09
CA ASN A 598 28.64 0.05 -16.43
C ASN A 598 27.10 0.01 -16.63
N GLY A 599 26.36 0.39 -15.59
CA GLY A 599 24.90 0.47 -15.63
C GLY A 599 24.29 1.12 -14.39
N PRO A 600 23.06 1.63 -14.45
CA PRO A 600 22.37 2.09 -13.25
C PRO A 600 21.99 0.89 -12.38
N LEU A 601 22.32 0.96 -11.10
CA LEU A 601 21.76 0.09 -10.07
C LEU A 601 20.48 0.74 -9.54
N THR A 602 19.38 0.01 -9.59
CA THR A 602 18.11 0.43 -9.03
C THR A 602 17.96 -0.05 -7.59
N LEU A 603 17.16 0.69 -6.82
CA LEU A 603 16.72 0.35 -5.48
C LEU A 603 15.20 0.45 -5.45
N SER A 604 14.55 -0.58 -4.90
CA SER A 604 13.10 -0.72 -4.80
C SER A 604 12.73 -1.23 -3.40
N ILE A 605 11.49 -0.99 -2.96
CA ILE A 605 10.97 -1.59 -1.72
C ILE A 605 10.21 -2.84 -2.11
N ASP A 606 10.67 -4.01 -1.70
CA ASP A 606 10.04 -5.29 -2.02
C ASP A 606 8.89 -5.63 -1.03
N GLY A 607 9.02 -5.27 0.25
CA GLY A 607 7.96 -5.51 1.24
C GLY A 607 8.35 -5.20 2.68
N ILE A 608 7.50 -5.58 3.64
CA ILE A 608 7.81 -5.55 5.08
C ILE A 608 7.76 -6.98 5.61
N VAL A 609 8.75 -7.35 6.41
CA VAL A 609 8.69 -8.57 7.23
C VAL A 609 8.87 -8.15 8.69
N GLY A 610 7.77 -8.18 9.44
CA GLY A 610 7.74 -7.71 10.83
C GLY A 610 8.06 -6.21 10.95
N ASP A 611 9.14 -5.87 11.64
CA ASP A 611 9.62 -4.50 11.86
C ASP A 611 10.71 -4.07 10.89
N ALA A 612 10.94 -4.84 9.83
CA ALA A 612 11.98 -4.55 8.85
C ALA A 612 11.40 -4.38 7.45
N VAL A 613 11.95 -3.41 6.72
CA VAL A 613 11.65 -3.19 5.31
C VAL A 613 12.62 -4.01 4.48
N SER A 614 12.08 -4.84 3.57
CA SER A 614 12.74 -5.54 2.47
C SER A 614 13.06 -4.54 1.35
N LEU A 615 14.36 -4.29 1.11
CA LEU A 615 14.82 -3.49 -0.03
C LEU A 615 15.46 -4.37 -1.09
N GLU A 616 15.12 -4.12 -2.36
CA GLU A 616 15.65 -4.79 -3.53
C GLU A 616 16.58 -3.89 -4.32
N MET A 617 17.73 -4.44 -4.72
CA MET A 617 18.66 -3.77 -5.63
C MET A 617 18.84 -4.61 -6.90
N ALA A 618 18.74 -3.97 -8.06
CA ALA A 618 18.80 -4.65 -9.35
C ALA A 618 19.64 -3.86 -10.36
N GLY A 619 20.21 -4.54 -11.37
CA GLY A 619 20.97 -3.87 -12.43
C GLY A 619 22.48 -3.66 -12.19
N LEU A 620 23.11 -4.39 -11.26
CA LEU A 620 24.57 -4.30 -11.07
C LEU A 620 25.31 -4.88 -12.29
N ASN A 621 26.08 -4.05 -13.00
CA ASN A 621 26.81 -4.47 -14.19
C ASN A 621 28.28 -4.11 -14.04
N LEU A 622 29.13 -5.06 -13.64
CA LEU A 622 30.54 -4.78 -13.43
C LEU A 622 31.35 -5.02 -14.71
N GLU A 623 32.29 -4.13 -15.02
CA GLU A 623 33.31 -4.32 -16.03
C GLU A 623 34.66 -4.50 -15.31
N VAL A 624 35.38 -5.56 -15.65
CA VAL A 624 36.68 -5.91 -15.08
C VAL A 624 37.74 -5.75 -16.15
N GLU A 625 38.70 -4.86 -15.92
CA GLU A 625 39.83 -4.64 -16.81
C GLU A 625 41.12 -5.23 -16.21
N ARG A 626 41.79 -6.08 -17.00
CA ARG A 626 43.06 -6.73 -16.67
C ARG A 626 44.03 -6.56 -17.84
N GLY A 627 45.15 -5.88 -17.62
CA GLY A 627 46.20 -5.72 -18.64
C GLY A 627 45.70 -5.09 -19.96
N GLY A 628 44.70 -4.19 -19.90
CA GLY A 628 44.06 -3.57 -21.06
C GLY A 628 42.98 -4.43 -21.75
N GLN A 629 42.76 -5.66 -21.29
CA GLN A 629 41.63 -6.48 -21.72
C GLN A 629 40.44 -6.24 -20.81
N LYS A 630 39.28 -5.98 -21.40
CA LYS A 630 38.02 -5.80 -20.68
C LYS A 630 37.23 -7.09 -20.74
N GLY A 631 36.74 -7.53 -19.58
CA GLY A 631 35.65 -8.50 -19.47
C GLY A 631 34.51 -7.87 -18.70
N CYS A 632 33.31 -8.40 -18.84
CA CYS A 632 32.14 -7.87 -18.14
C CYS A 632 31.50 -8.98 -17.31
N LEU A 633 31.16 -8.64 -16.07
CA LEU A 633 30.43 -9.46 -15.11
C LEU A 633 29.07 -8.80 -14.87
N LYS A 634 28.04 -9.28 -15.56
CA LYS A 634 26.67 -8.92 -15.21
C LYS A 634 26.31 -9.65 -13.92
N MET A 635 26.01 -8.89 -12.88
CA MET A 635 25.72 -9.41 -11.57
C MET A 635 24.28 -9.15 -11.21
N GLY A 636 23.56 -10.21 -10.93
CA GLY A 636 22.40 -10.09 -10.11
C GLY A 636 22.77 -10.13 -8.63
N LEU A 637 22.20 -9.27 -7.79
CA LEU A 637 22.17 -9.44 -6.33
C LEU A 637 20.85 -10.08 -5.80
N GLU A 638 20.84 -11.27 -5.19
CA GLU A 638 19.73 -11.78 -4.34
C GLU A 638 20.04 -11.57 -2.83
N ALA A 639 19.10 -11.50 -1.88
CA ALA A 639 19.40 -11.74 -0.47
C ALA A 639 18.45 -12.78 0.06
N VAL A 640 18.99 -13.67 0.89
CA VAL A 640 18.17 -14.64 1.60
C VAL A 640 18.28 -14.37 3.08
N TYR A 641 17.12 -14.19 3.70
CA TYR A 641 16.98 -14.21 5.14
C TYR A 641 17.42 -15.58 5.67
N ILE A 642 18.53 -15.61 6.41
CA ILE A 642 18.93 -16.80 7.18
C ILE A 642 18.42 -16.58 8.59
N ASP A 643 17.19 -17.04 8.86
CA ASP A 643 16.75 -17.22 10.23
C ASP A 643 17.63 -18.30 10.88
N ARG A 644 18.51 -17.92 11.81
CA ARG A 644 19.37 -18.89 12.53
C ARG A 644 18.57 -19.78 13.50
N SER A 645 17.25 -19.60 13.65
CA SER A 645 16.44 -20.26 14.69
C SER A 645 15.66 -21.51 14.26
N GLY A 646 15.74 -21.99 13.01
CA GLY A 646 15.10 -23.28 12.66
C GLY A 646 15.49 -23.90 11.32
N PRO A 647 15.55 -25.25 11.23
CA PRO A 647 15.82 -25.96 9.97
C PRO A 647 14.57 -25.94 9.09
N ARG A 648 14.50 -25.03 8.12
CA ARG A 648 13.56 -25.18 7.00
C ARG A 648 14.16 -26.12 5.95
N PRO A 649 13.35 -26.97 5.29
CA PRO A 649 13.84 -27.75 4.16
C PRO A 649 14.24 -26.78 3.04
N VAL A 650 15.55 -26.70 2.79
CA VAL A 650 16.10 -26.09 1.60
C VAL A 650 15.51 -26.86 0.42
N ARG A 651 14.54 -26.27 -0.29
CA ARG A 651 14.16 -26.79 -1.60
C ARG A 651 15.41 -26.67 -2.47
N LYS A 652 16.03 -27.82 -2.78
CA LYS A 652 17.01 -27.90 -3.87
C LYS A 652 16.28 -27.56 -5.16
N ASN A 653 16.89 -26.68 -5.96
CA ASN A 653 16.61 -26.30 -7.35
C ASN A 653 16.09 -24.87 -7.54
N ALA A 654 16.64 -24.23 -8.59
CA ALA A 654 16.36 -22.93 -9.22
C ALA A 654 17.33 -21.77 -8.86
N GLU A 655 18.09 -21.36 -9.86
CA GLU A 655 19.05 -20.24 -9.95
C GLU A 655 18.30 -18.89 -10.15
N VAL A 656 17.78 -18.30 -9.08
CA VAL A 656 16.90 -17.10 -9.11
C VAL A 656 17.59 -15.87 -9.76
N PRO A 657 16.88 -15.03 -10.54
CA PRO A 657 17.39 -13.74 -10.92
C PRO A 657 17.36 -12.84 -9.68
N ALA A 658 18.40 -12.07 -9.56
CA ALA A 658 18.70 -11.28 -8.40
C ALA A 658 17.61 -10.41 -7.80
N LYS A 659 17.23 -10.78 -6.58
CA LYS A 659 16.36 -10.02 -5.71
C LYS A 659 17.03 -9.79 -4.36
N VAL A 660 17.63 -8.62 -4.13
CA VAL A 660 18.12 -8.32 -2.77
C VAL A 660 16.93 -8.08 -1.87
N THR A 661 17.04 -8.50 -0.64
CA THR A 661 16.05 -8.25 0.41
C THR A 661 16.86 -7.87 1.64
N TYR A 662 17.13 -6.58 1.78
CA TYR A 662 17.72 -6.06 3.02
C TYR A 662 16.64 -5.96 4.07
N PHE A 663 16.96 -6.28 5.32
CA PHE A 663 16.10 -5.92 6.44
C PHE A 663 16.68 -4.72 7.13
N VAL A 664 16.07 -3.56 6.91
CA VAL A 664 16.39 -2.36 7.71
C VAL A 664 15.45 -2.36 8.91
N PRO A 665 15.92 -2.71 10.12
CA PRO A 665 15.09 -2.56 11.31
C PRO A 665 14.69 -1.08 11.47
N LYS A 666 13.51 -0.84 12.05
CA LYS A 666 12.94 0.52 12.23
C LYS A 666 13.89 1.54 12.86
N ASP A 667 14.85 1.10 13.67
CA ASP A 667 15.86 1.94 14.34
C ASP A 667 17.09 2.26 13.47
N GLY A 668 17.13 1.77 12.24
CA GLY A 668 18.25 1.93 11.30
C GLY A 668 19.52 1.19 11.74
N GLY A 669 19.39 0.12 12.54
CA GLY A 669 20.48 -0.78 12.89
C GLY A 669 21.00 -1.58 11.69
N ALA A 670 22.28 -1.95 11.71
CA ALA A 670 22.86 -2.83 10.70
C ALA A 670 22.43 -4.28 10.98
N ALA A 671 21.72 -4.91 10.04
CA ALA A 671 21.54 -6.35 10.05
C ALA A 671 22.69 -7.02 9.27
N GLU A 672 23.25 -8.11 9.78
CA GLU A 672 24.08 -9.01 8.97
C GLU A 672 23.18 -9.60 7.88
N THR A 673 23.33 -9.12 6.64
CA THR A 673 22.59 -9.65 5.49
C THR A 673 23.55 -10.37 4.57
N ALA A 674 23.16 -11.59 4.21
CA ALA A 674 23.82 -12.32 3.13
C ALA A 674 23.37 -11.74 1.79
N ILE A 675 24.30 -11.25 0.98
CA ILE A 675 24.05 -10.95 -0.44
C ILE A 675 24.43 -12.19 -1.23
N ARG A 676 23.56 -12.62 -2.10
CA ARG A 676 23.78 -13.61 -3.15
C ARG A 676 24.13 -12.90 -4.44
N LEU A 677 25.18 -13.33 -5.12
CA LEU A 677 25.45 -12.87 -6.47
C LEU A 677 25.17 -13.97 -7.49
N TYR A 678 24.60 -13.57 -8.62
CA TYR A 678 24.47 -14.39 -9.82
C TYR A 678 25.29 -13.78 -10.93
N THR A 679 26.19 -14.56 -11.52
CA THR A 679 26.92 -14.16 -12.71
C THR A 679 26.23 -14.70 -13.95
N PHE A 680 26.16 -13.86 -14.96
CA PHE A 680 25.44 -14.14 -16.18
C PHE A 680 26.39 -14.12 -17.38
N ASP A 681 26.40 -15.21 -18.12
CA ASP A 681 27.09 -15.27 -19.41
C ASP A 681 26.26 -14.47 -20.43
N SER A 682 26.86 -13.40 -20.93
CA SER A 682 26.24 -12.53 -21.92
C SER A 682 27.11 -12.63 -23.16
N SER A 683 26.52 -12.95 -24.31
CA SER A 683 27.25 -13.03 -25.59
C SER A 683 27.92 -11.71 -26.00
N ALA A 684 27.57 -10.60 -25.34
CA ALA A 684 28.20 -9.29 -25.50
C ALA A 684 29.38 -9.06 -24.53
N CYS A 685 29.68 -10.02 -23.66
CA CYS A 685 30.73 -9.94 -22.65
C CYS A 685 31.83 -10.93 -22.99
N THR A 686 33.07 -10.46 -23.04
CA THR A 686 34.25 -11.33 -23.05
C THR A 686 34.51 -11.84 -21.65
N ASP A 687 34.82 -13.14 -21.53
CA ASP A 687 35.28 -13.72 -20.27
C ASP A 687 36.47 -12.93 -19.73
N VAL A 688 36.49 -12.72 -18.41
CA VAL A 688 37.65 -12.15 -17.74
C VAL A 688 38.76 -13.20 -17.81
N PRO A 689 39.90 -12.95 -18.47
CA PRO A 689 40.94 -13.98 -18.60
C PRO A 689 41.37 -14.51 -17.24
N GLY A 690 41.36 -15.83 -17.06
CA GLY A 690 41.70 -16.49 -15.78
C GLY A 690 40.63 -16.43 -14.70
N PHE A 691 39.47 -15.82 -14.99
CA PHE A 691 38.30 -15.80 -14.14
C PHE A 691 37.09 -16.28 -14.94
N ASP A 692 36.78 -17.56 -14.78
CA ASP A 692 35.52 -18.10 -15.24
C ASP A 692 34.47 -17.82 -14.16
N PRO A 693 33.40 -17.05 -14.43
CA PRO A 693 32.34 -16.83 -13.45
C PRO A 693 31.70 -18.17 -13.08
N ALA A 694 31.43 -18.39 -11.79
CA ALA A 694 30.79 -19.64 -11.39
C ALA A 694 29.44 -19.82 -12.09
N SER A 695 29.36 -20.82 -13.00
CA SER A 695 28.09 -21.43 -13.41
C SER A 695 27.17 -21.51 -12.19
N PRO A 696 25.89 -21.13 -12.31
CA PRO A 696 25.25 -20.18 -11.39
C PRO A 696 25.23 -20.72 -9.96
N ARG A 697 26.33 -20.51 -9.25
CA ARG A 697 26.50 -20.95 -7.88
C ARG A 697 26.20 -19.75 -7.00
N GLN A 698 25.22 -19.96 -6.11
CA GLN A 698 24.83 -19.02 -5.09
C GLN A 698 26.04 -18.47 -4.36
N LEU A 699 26.32 -17.20 -4.55
CA LEU A 699 27.43 -16.57 -3.90
C LEU A 699 27.02 -15.88 -2.61
N ILE A 700 27.13 -16.53 -1.47
CA ILE A 700 26.86 -15.90 -0.18
C ILE A 700 28.03 -14.97 0.19
N LEU A 701 27.91 -13.70 -0.16
CA LEU A 701 28.66 -12.65 0.49
C LEU A 701 28.07 -12.43 1.89
N SER A 702 28.93 -12.26 2.90
CA SER A 702 28.52 -11.76 4.21
C SER A 702 29.24 -10.45 4.57
N PRO A 703 29.10 -9.37 3.77
CA PRO A 703 29.76 -8.12 4.09
C PRO A 703 28.98 -7.44 5.22
N THR A 704 29.69 -6.88 6.19
CA THR A 704 29.06 -5.94 7.13
C THR A 704 28.88 -4.60 6.42
N PHE A 705 27.64 -4.25 6.13
CA PHE A 705 27.32 -2.95 5.54
C PHE A 705 27.11 -1.90 6.61
N THR A 706 27.63 -0.69 6.35
CA THR A 706 27.29 0.50 7.13
C THR A 706 26.48 1.46 6.27
N PHE A 707 25.48 2.08 6.89
CA PHE A 707 24.51 2.95 6.23
C PHE A 707 24.63 4.37 6.78
N SER A 708 24.80 5.35 5.88
CA SER A 708 24.95 6.76 6.28
C SER A 708 24.23 7.72 5.32
N PRO A 709 23.35 8.63 5.82
CA PRO A 709 22.82 8.65 7.17
C PRO A 709 21.85 7.47 7.39
N LYS A 710 21.51 7.18 8.64
CA LYS A 710 20.44 6.24 8.95
C LYS A 710 19.13 6.74 8.35
N GLN A 711 18.43 5.83 7.67
CA GLN A 711 17.10 6.08 7.12
C GLN A 711 16.06 5.38 7.98
N THR A 712 14.96 6.06 8.25
CA THR A 712 13.77 5.48 8.87
C THR A 712 12.69 5.34 7.82
N PHE A 713 12.20 4.12 7.65
CA PHE A 713 11.04 3.81 6.83
C PHE A 713 9.83 3.69 7.76
N VAL A 714 8.93 4.68 7.70
CA VAL A 714 7.72 4.68 8.52
C VAL A 714 6.56 4.17 7.68
N ARG A 715 5.98 3.03 8.07
CA ARG A 715 4.73 2.54 7.48
C ARG A 715 3.65 3.61 7.67
N ALA A 716 3.06 4.03 6.57
CA ALA A 716 1.94 4.96 6.53
C ALA A 716 0.72 4.20 6.00
N TRP A 717 -0.39 4.37 6.70
CA TRP A 717 -1.69 3.79 6.37
C TRP A 717 -2.55 4.81 5.67
#